data_AF-A0A8C4HEV3-F1
#
_entry.id   AF-A0A8C4HEV3-F1
#
_cell.length_a   1.000
_cell.length_b   1.000
_cell.length_c   1.000
_cell.angle_alpha   90.00
_cell.angle_beta   90.00
_cell.angle_gamma   90.00
#
_symmetry.space_group_name_H-M   'P 1'
#
loop_
_entity.id
_entity.type
_entity.pdbx_description
1 polymer ?
#
loop_
_entity_poly.entity_id
_entity_poly.type
_entity_poly.pdbx_seq_one_letter_code
_entity_poly.pdbx_strand_id
1 'polypeptide(L)'
;LSSFFKGRKPEKSEVMADSVQATNEELRSKLMDIQIELQQERGKACKLRERLQEQRQARELEQHKHAVAITDLRAKLHEEKLRETAAVREGLARQHEVELARAIKIRDAEVQRLQGLVNALRDGAADKLKNALLGEAREEARRAFDGERLKLQQEIQEQKTARKQAEEALGNALQADKAKAADLRTAYQQHQDEVHRIKRDCERDIRRLMDELKAKDRVVCALERELGLQAGYTQKLQLQKEALDEQLGHVREAERHNHGSPKREVAPGLGDNQDLLNNQRDLRRFQLKIAELHSVIRKLEDRNALLADERNELLKRVREAESQMKPLFEKNKRLSKKNDDLLQTLQRMEEKLKNLSRENAEMQQSIQPPLRRPSSLTDLSHAHEEQEVEFLKLQVSEQRGIIDELTQERDRLVMNKKTRRKPLKLSKVSTYFGFDEESIDSETSSLTSFNTDLTDRTPATPEEDLEESVSREESELRFRQLTREYQALQRAYALLQEQTGGSLDAEREARVCIINSNNVYPFFFTTLKKRSEYVCSSADSKWVEEKQYLLRTNQELHEKQAESRLQAEVQDARDQNELLEFRVLELEERERKSPALNLHMSAFPENSSSALQIYCHQEGVKDVIIPELMKKLDILGDNGNLRNEEQVAVIQAGTVISLCEKWLKQIDSTEVALTQKMIDLENDKELFSKQKGFLEEELDYRKQALDQAYMRIEELEATLYSALQQEQPSCQAVAESLTDRQREELRLAVDKLRRQILRQSRQFDSQILHERMELLQQAQQRIRELEDRIDLQKRQIKEIEEKFLFLFLFFSLAFILWP
;
A
#
# COMPACT_ATOMS: atom_id res chain seq x y z
N LEU A 1 -97.65 -51.53 -25.07
CA LEU A 1 -98.68 -51.96 -24.11
C LEU A 1 -98.88 -50.84 -23.09
N SER A 2 -100.15 -50.47 -22.94
CA SER A 2 -100.78 -49.69 -21.87
C SER A 2 -100.54 -48.17 -21.76
N SER A 3 -101.64 -47.50 -22.11
CA SER A 3 -102.14 -46.19 -21.77
C SER A 3 -102.35 -45.91 -20.27
N PHE A 4 -102.63 -44.63 -19.99
CA PHE A 4 -103.23 -44.03 -18.78
C PHE A 4 -102.31 -43.85 -17.57
N PHE A 5 -101.93 -42.59 -17.29
CA PHE A 5 -102.42 -41.89 -16.11
C PHE A 5 -102.33 -40.37 -16.26
N LYS A 6 -103.41 -39.73 -15.81
CA LYS A 6 -103.73 -38.31 -15.80
C LYS A 6 -103.11 -37.69 -14.56
N GLY A 7 -102.54 -36.48 -14.68
CA GLY A 7 -102.56 -35.47 -13.62
C GLY A 7 -101.32 -35.32 -12.75
N ARG A 8 -100.54 -34.26 -13.02
CA ARG A 8 -100.18 -33.17 -12.09
C ARG A 8 -99.30 -32.17 -12.82
N LYS A 9 -99.62 -30.88 -12.69
CA LYS A 9 -98.83 -29.74 -13.20
C LYS A 9 -97.34 -29.86 -12.80
N PRO A 10 -96.40 -29.45 -13.66
CA PRO A 10 -95.04 -29.12 -13.22
C PRO A 10 -94.71 -27.65 -13.49
N GLU A 11 -95.50 -26.68 -13.00
CA GLU A 11 -95.13 -25.25 -13.04
C GLU A 11 -93.84 -24.94 -12.23
N LYS A 12 -93.26 -25.92 -11.53
CA LYS A 12 -91.94 -25.82 -10.86
C LYS A 12 -90.80 -26.55 -11.56
N SER A 13 -91.06 -27.33 -12.63
CA SER A 13 -90.01 -28.10 -13.33
C SER A 13 -89.45 -27.40 -14.57
N GLU A 14 -90.24 -26.56 -15.25
CA GLU A 14 -89.75 -25.72 -16.36
C GLU A 14 -88.81 -24.62 -15.86
N VAL A 15 -89.13 -23.94 -14.75
CA VAL A 15 -88.27 -22.87 -14.20
C VAL A 15 -86.90 -23.39 -13.70
N MET A 16 -86.84 -24.62 -13.19
CA MET A 16 -85.55 -25.26 -12.86
C MET A 16 -84.81 -25.77 -14.10
N ALA A 17 -85.53 -26.27 -15.12
CA ALA A 17 -84.91 -26.68 -16.38
C ALA A 17 -84.31 -25.48 -17.13
N ASP A 18 -85.02 -24.34 -17.17
CA ASP A 18 -84.56 -23.09 -17.78
C ASP A 18 -83.38 -22.48 -17.00
N SER A 19 -83.38 -22.57 -15.66
CA SER A 19 -82.24 -22.15 -14.83
C SER A 19 -81.00 -23.02 -15.05
N VAL A 20 -81.17 -24.34 -15.18
CA VAL A 20 -80.07 -25.28 -15.48
C VAL A 20 -79.58 -25.12 -16.93
N GLN A 21 -80.47 -24.74 -17.85
CA GLN A 21 -80.11 -24.47 -19.23
C GLN A 21 -79.34 -23.15 -19.37
N ALA A 22 -79.80 -22.08 -18.71
CA ALA A 22 -79.10 -20.78 -18.68
C ALA A 22 -77.72 -20.87 -18.04
N THR A 23 -77.58 -21.62 -16.93
CA THR A 23 -76.26 -21.86 -16.30
C THR A 23 -75.35 -22.70 -17.18
N ASN A 24 -75.87 -23.68 -17.93
CA ASN A 24 -75.08 -24.42 -18.92
C ASN A 24 -74.65 -23.55 -20.10
N GLU A 25 -75.49 -22.63 -20.57
CA GLU A 25 -75.13 -21.68 -21.63
C GLU A 25 -74.08 -20.68 -21.15
N GLU A 26 -74.19 -20.20 -19.90
CA GLU A 26 -73.19 -19.35 -19.27
C GLU A 26 -71.84 -20.07 -19.08
N LEU A 27 -71.86 -21.34 -18.65
CA LEU A 27 -70.65 -22.16 -18.55
C LEU A 27 -70.01 -22.42 -19.91
N ARG A 28 -70.81 -22.64 -20.97
CA ARG A 28 -70.29 -22.77 -22.34
C ARG A 28 -69.66 -21.48 -22.84
N SER A 29 -70.26 -20.32 -22.56
CA SER A 29 -69.67 -19.01 -22.88
C SER A 29 -68.34 -18.81 -22.15
N LYS A 30 -68.30 -19.06 -20.83
CA LYS A 30 -67.07 -18.96 -20.04
C LYS A 30 -65.97 -19.90 -20.54
N LEU A 31 -66.32 -21.14 -20.93
CA LEU A 31 -65.36 -22.09 -21.49
C LEU A 31 -64.81 -21.58 -22.84
N MET A 32 -65.67 -21.00 -23.69
CA MET A 32 -65.25 -20.40 -24.95
C MET A 32 -64.32 -19.20 -24.74
N ASP A 33 -64.63 -18.32 -23.78
CA ASP A 33 -63.79 -17.17 -23.41
C ASP A 33 -62.42 -17.62 -22.90
N ILE A 34 -62.38 -18.60 -21.98
CA ILE A 34 -61.13 -19.21 -21.48
C ILE A 34 -60.33 -19.84 -22.63
N GLN A 35 -61.00 -20.47 -23.60
CA GLN A 35 -60.34 -21.09 -24.75
C GLN A 35 -59.74 -20.04 -25.71
N ILE A 36 -60.40 -18.89 -25.86
CA ILE A 36 -59.88 -17.74 -26.62
C ILE A 36 -58.68 -17.13 -25.89
N GLU A 37 -58.79 -16.90 -24.57
CA GLU A 37 -57.69 -16.38 -23.75
C GLU A 37 -56.46 -17.30 -23.80
N LEU A 38 -56.64 -18.61 -23.67
CA LEU A 38 -55.55 -19.58 -23.79
C LEU A 38 -54.87 -19.51 -25.16
N GLN A 39 -55.65 -19.34 -26.24
CA GLN A 39 -55.10 -19.21 -27.59
C GLN A 39 -54.34 -17.90 -27.78
N GLN A 40 -54.82 -16.80 -27.18
CA GLN A 40 -54.11 -15.52 -27.14
C GLN A 40 -52.80 -15.62 -26.34
N GLU A 41 -52.82 -16.26 -25.18
CA GLU A 41 -51.63 -16.48 -24.35
C GLU A 41 -50.60 -17.36 -25.05
N ARG A 42 -51.03 -18.41 -25.77
CA ARG A 42 -50.14 -19.19 -26.65
C ARG A 42 -49.49 -18.33 -27.73
N GLY A 43 -50.26 -17.44 -28.36
CA GLY A 43 -49.74 -16.47 -29.34
C GLY A 43 -48.70 -15.50 -28.75
N LYS A 44 -48.94 -15.00 -27.53
CA LYS A 44 -47.98 -14.16 -26.79
C LYS A 44 -46.71 -14.94 -26.44
N ALA A 45 -46.84 -16.19 -25.99
CA ALA A 45 -45.71 -17.06 -25.67
C ALA A 45 -44.84 -17.38 -26.89
N CYS A 46 -45.43 -17.60 -28.07
CA CYS A 46 -44.68 -17.77 -29.33
C CYS A 46 -43.87 -16.52 -29.69
N LYS A 47 -44.48 -15.33 -29.62
CA LYS A 47 -43.79 -14.06 -29.87
C LYS A 47 -42.66 -13.77 -28.87
N LEU A 48 -42.85 -14.15 -27.61
CA LEU A 48 -41.79 -14.05 -26.60
C LEU A 48 -40.62 -14.99 -26.88
N ARG A 49 -40.88 -16.21 -27.38
CA ARG A 49 -39.83 -17.14 -27.82
C ARG A 49 -39.04 -16.61 -29.01
N GLU A 50 -39.72 -16.04 -30.00
CA GLU A 50 -39.08 -15.39 -31.16
C GLU A 50 -38.19 -14.22 -30.71
N ARG A 51 -38.70 -13.31 -29.87
CA ARG A 51 -37.92 -12.20 -29.32
C ARG A 51 -36.72 -12.68 -28.50
N LEU A 52 -36.86 -13.76 -27.73
CA LEU A 52 -35.75 -14.35 -26.98
C LEU A 52 -34.68 -14.91 -27.92
N GLN A 53 -35.07 -15.52 -29.04
CA GLN A 53 -34.16 -16.05 -30.04
C GLN A 53 -33.44 -14.92 -30.80
N GLU A 54 -34.13 -13.85 -31.17
CA GLU A 54 -33.54 -12.64 -31.74
C GLU A 54 -32.52 -11.99 -30.78
N GLN A 55 -32.87 -11.88 -29.49
CA GLN A 55 -31.93 -11.35 -28.48
C GLN A 55 -30.68 -12.24 -28.31
N ARG A 56 -30.82 -13.57 -28.43
CA ARG A 56 -29.68 -14.48 -28.41
C ARG A 56 -28.77 -14.28 -29.63
N GLN A 57 -29.34 -14.21 -30.83
CA GLN A 57 -28.59 -13.95 -32.07
C GLN A 57 -27.88 -12.59 -32.05
N ALA A 58 -28.53 -11.56 -31.51
CA ALA A 58 -27.91 -10.23 -31.34
C ALA A 58 -26.69 -10.29 -30.41
N ARG A 59 -26.79 -11.00 -29.28
CA ARG A 59 -25.66 -11.20 -28.36
C ARG A 59 -24.52 -11.99 -29.00
N GLU A 60 -24.83 -13.03 -29.76
CA GLU A 60 -23.82 -13.83 -30.48
C GLU A 60 -23.09 -13.00 -31.54
N LEU A 61 -23.81 -12.15 -32.27
CA LEU A 61 -23.23 -11.26 -33.27
C LEU A 61 -22.34 -10.17 -32.65
N GLU A 62 -22.73 -9.62 -31.49
CA GLU A 62 -21.87 -8.71 -30.72
C GLU A 62 -20.61 -9.42 -30.20
N GLN A 63 -20.74 -10.62 -29.65
CA GLN A 63 -19.60 -11.42 -29.21
C GLN A 63 -18.63 -11.71 -30.37
N HIS A 64 -19.16 -12.03 -31.56
CA HIS A 64 -18.34 -12.25 -32.75
C HIS A 64 -17.60 -10.98 -33.18
N LYS A 65 -18.27 -9.82 -33.19
CA LYS A 65 -17.63 -8.51 -33.46
C LYS A 65 -16.50 -8.22 -32.48
N HIS A 66 -16.72 -8.46 -31.18
CA HIS A 66 -15.67 -8.28 -30.18
C HIS A 66 -14.49 -9.25 -30.38
N ALA A 67 -14.76 -10.50 -30.77
CA ALA A 67 -13.71 -11.48 -31.07
C ALA A 67 -12.84 -11.02 -32.25
N VAL A 68 -13.44 -10.54 -33.34
CA VAL A 68 -12.72 -10.02 -34.52
C VAL A 68 -11.90 -8.77 -34.16
N ALA A 69 -12.46 -7.83 -33.39
CA ALA A 69 -11.72 -6.65 -32.95
C ALA A 69 -10.50 -7.01 -32.09
N ILE A 70 -10.62 -8.03 -31.22
CA ILE A 70 -9.50 -8.52 -30.42
C ILE A 70 -8.43 -9.17 -31.29
N THR A 71 -8.81 -9.96 -32.30
CA THR A 71 -7.83 -10.57 -33.22
C THR A 71 -7.10 -9.53 -34.06
N ASP A 72 -7.81 -8.51 -34.55
CA ASP A 72 -7.22 -7.42 -35.33
C ASP A 72 -6.26 -6.58 -34.48
N LEU A 73 -6.61 -6.28 -33.23
CA LEU A 73 -5.72 -5.58 -32.30
C LEU A 73 -4.46 -6.40 -31.99
N ARG A 74 -4.59 -7.72 -31.81
CA ARG A 74 -3.42 -8.60 -31.62
C ARG A 74 -2.51 -8.60 -32.85
N ALA A 75 -3.08 -8.65 -34.06
CA ALA A 75 -2.32 -8.60 -35.29
C ALA A 75 -1.56 -7.26 -35.45
N LYS A 76 -2.25 -6.14 -35.22
CA LYS A 76 -1.64 -4.80 -35.27
C LYS A 76 -0.52 -4.62 -34.26
N LEU A 77 -0.72 -5.06 -33.02
CA LEU A 77 0.30 -5.00 -31.97
C LEU A 77 1.51 -5.90 -32.31
N HIS A 78 1.26 -7.06 -32.91
CA HIS A 78 2.35 -7.93 -33.36
C HIS A 78 3.16 -7.29 -34.49
N GLU A 79 2.49 -6.66 -35.45
CA GLU A 79 3.13 -5.94 -36.54
C GLU A 79 3.93 -4.72 -36.05
N GLU A 80 3.40 -3.98 -35.07
CA GLU A 80 4.08 -2.86 -34.43
C GLU A 80 5.32 -3.33 -33.66
N LYS A 81 5.22 -4.42 -32.89
CA LYS A 81 6.37 -5.04 -32.25
C LYS A 81 7.44 -5.46 -33.26
N LEU A 82 7.04 -6.05 -34.40
CA LEU A 82 7.97 -6.43 -35.46
C LEU A 82 8.65 -5.20 -36.09
N ARG A 83 7.90 -4.11 -36.31
CA ARG A 83 8.45 -2.83 -36.81
C ARG A 83 9.43 -2.19 -35.82
N GLU A 84 9.09 -2.12 -34.54
CA GLU A 84 9.98 -1.57 -33.51
C GLU A 84 11.26 -2.40 -33.36
N THR A 85 11.13 -3.73 -33.32
CA THR A 85 12.31 -4.61 -33.24
C THR A 85 13.18 -4.52 -34.49
N ALA A 86 12.61 -4.33 -35.67
CA ALA A 86 13.36 -4.05 -36.90
C ALA A 86 14.08 -2.70 -36.83
N ALA A 87 13.40 -1.64 -36.38
CA ALA A 87 13.99 -0.30 -36.23
C ALA A 87 15.16 -0.29 -35.23
N VAL A 88 15.02 -0.98 -34.09
CA VAL A 88 16.12 -1.11 -33.10
C VAL A 88 17.29 -1.90 -33.69
N ARG A 89 17.03 -3.00 -34.40
CA ARG A 89 18.09 -3.78 -35.08
C ARG A 89 18.84 -2.94 -36.10
N GLU A 90 18.13 -2.17 -36.90
CA GLU A 90 18.72 -1.31 -37.92
C GLU A 90 19.51 -0.15 -37.28
N GLY A 91 19.01 0.43 -36.18
CA GLY A 91 19.73 1.43 -35.39
C GLY A 91 21.05 0.89 -34.82
N LEU A 92 21.03 -0.32 -34.25
CA LEU A 92 22.22 -0.99 -33.76
C LEU A 92 23.20 -1.34 -34.88
N ALA A 93 22.71 -1.80 -36.04
CA ALA A 93 23.55 -2.09 -37.20
C ALA A 93 24.27 -0.82 -37.70
N ARG A 94 23.55 0.30 -37.82
CA ARG A 94 24.15 1.60 -38.19
C ARG A 94 25.17 2.07 -37.15
N GLN A 95 24.88 1.92 -35.86
CA GLN A 95 25.84 2.24 -34.79
C GLN A 95 27.12 1.40 -34.92
N HIS A 96 26.96 0.09 -35.14
CA HIS A 96 28.09 -0.81 -35.34
C HIS A 96 28.92 -0.43 -36.57
N GLU A 97 28.30 -0.08 -37.70
CA GLU A 97 29.01 0.39 -38.90
C GLU A 97 29.79 1.69 -38.65
N VAL A 98 29.19 2.64 -37.92
CA VAL A 98 29.86 3.89 -37.53
C VAL A 98 31.06 3.62 -36.62
N GLU A 99 30.92 2.73 -35.64
CA GLU A 99 32.01 2.33 -34.75
C GLU A 99 33.12 1.60 -35.50
N LEU A 100 32.76 0.69 -36.42
CA LEU A 100 33.70 -0.03 -37.27
C LEU A 100 34.48 0.96 -38.16
N ALA A 101 33.80 1.93 -38.77
CA ALA A 101 34.45 2.96 -39.58
C ALA A 101 35.39 3.85 -38.73
N ARG A 102 35.01 4.19 -37.49
CA ARG A 102 35.89 4.91 -36.55
C ARG A 102 37.11 4.07 -36.18
N ALA A 103 36.92 2.79 -35.87
CA ALA A 103 38.00 1.87 -35.53
C ALA A 103 38.98 1.67 -36.70
N ILE A 104 38.48 1.54 -37.93
CA ILE A 104 39.30 1.46 -39.14
C ILE A 104 40.13 2.74 -39.29
N LYS A 105 39.52 3.93 -39.16
CA LYS A 105 40.26 5.21 -39.23
C LYS A 105 41.37 5.31 -38.19
N ILE A 106 41.11 4.89 -36.95
CA ILE A 106 42.13 4.87 -35.89
C ILE A 106 43.27 3.91 -36.25
N ARG A 107 42.93 2.70 -36.73
CA ARG A 107 43.92 1.70 -37.12
C ARG A 107 44.75 2.14 -38.32
N ASP A 108 44.14 2.74 -39.34
CA ASP A 108 44.85 3.26 -40.50
C ASP A 108 45.80 4.41 -40.14
N ALA A 109 45.37 5.32 -39.24
CA ALA A 109 46.23 6.37 -38.72
C ALA A 109 47.43 5.80 -37.95
N GLU A 110 47.20 4.77 -37.11
CA GLU A 110 48.27 4.11 -36.37
C GLU A 110 49.23 3.33 -37.27
N VAL A 111 48.72 2.66 -38.30
CA VAL A 111 49.54 1.99 -39.33
C VAL A 111 50.40 3.01 -40.07
N GLN A 112 49.84 4.16 -40.48
CA GLN A 112 50.61 5.23 -41.11
C GLN A 112 51.69 5.78 -40.18
N ARG A 113 51.37 5.97 -38.90
CA ARG A 113 52.31 6.43 -37.87
C ARG A 113 53.47 5.44 -37.69
N LEU A 114 53.16 4.16 -37.45
CA LEU A 114 54.16 3.09 -37.30
C LEU A 114 55.02 2.94 -38.55
N GLN A 115 54.43 3.04 -39.74
CA GLN A 115 55.17 3.01 -41.00
C GLN A 115 56.15 4.19 -41.10
N GLY A 116 55.76 5.39 -40.66
CA GLY A 116 56.63 6.56 -40.57
C GLY A 116 57.81 6.36 -39.62
N LEU A 117 57.55 5.78 -38.43
CA LEU A 117 58.60 5.45 -37.45
C LEU A 117 59.59 4.41 -37.98
N VAL A 118 59.09 3.36 -38.67
CA VAL A 118 59.94 2.33 -39.28
C VAL A 118 60.82 2.91 -40.39
N ASN A 119 60.31 3.84 -41.19
CA ASN A 119 61.11 4.52 -42.22
C ASN A 119 62.21 5.39 -41.59
N ALA A 120 61.90 6.15 -40.53
CA ALA A 120 62.89 6.96 -39.82
C ALA A 120 64.02 6.12 -39.16
N LEU A 121 63.69 4.90 -38.69
CA LEU A 121 64.70 3.93 -38.21
C LEU A 121 65.60 3.44 -39.34
N ARG A 122 65.03 3.14 -40.52
CA ARG A 122 65.79 2.70 -41.70
C ARG A 122 66.76 3.76 -42.21
N ASP A 123 66.40 5.03 -42.09
CA ASP A 123 67.24 6.18 -42.49
C ASP A 123 68.32 6.54 -41.45
N GLY A 124 68.46 5.75 -40.36
CA GLY A 124 69.49 5.95 -39.34
C GLY A 124 69.23 7.09 -38.34
N ALA A 125 68.00 7.63 -38.30
CA ALA A 125 67.63 8.79 -37.48
C ALA A 125 67.14 8.41 -36.06
N ALA A 126 67.77 7.43 -35.40
CA ALA A 126 67.30 6.86 -34.14
C ALA A 126 67.16 7.87 -32.99
N ASP A 127 68.05 8.86 -32.89
CA ASP A 127 67.96 9.90 -31.85
C ASP A 127 66.80 10.88 -32.08
N LYS A 128 66.49 11.18 -33.35
CA LYS A 128 65.32 11.99 -33.70
C LYS A 128 64.02 11.25 -33.41
N LEU A 129 63.99 9.94 -33.66
CA LEU A 129 62.87 9.05 -33.33
C LEU A 129 62.61 8.98 -31.82
N LYS A 130 63.66 8.78 -31.02
CA LYS A 130 63.55 8.72 -29.55
C LYS A 130 62.97 10.03 -28.99
N ASN A 131 63.42 11.17 -29.51
CA ASN A 131 62.89 12.47 -29.11
C ASN A 131 61.45 12.68 -29.59
N ALA A 132 61.08 12.22 -30.78
CA ALA A 132 59.71 12.28 -31.28
C ALA A 132 58.74 11.44 -30.43
N LEU A 133 59.10 10.19 -30.10
CA LEU A 133 58.28 9.31 -29.26
C LEU A 133 58.13 9.83 -27.82
N LEU A 134 59.19 10.42 -27.25
CA LEU A 134 59.11 11.07 -25.94
C LEU A 134 58.24 12.33 -25.97
N GLY A 135 58.25 13.07 -27.10
CA GLY A 135 57.34 14.18 -27.34
C GLY A 135 55.89 13.72 -27.43
N GLU A 136 55.62 12.68 -28.22
CA GLU A 136 54.29 12.08 -28.36
C GLU A 136 53.73 11.58 -27.03
N ALA A 137 54.51 10.80 -26.27
CA ALA A 137 54.08 10.31 -24.96
C ALA A 137 53.74 11.44 -23.96
N ARG A 138 54.47 12.56 -24.04
CA ARG A 138 54.19 13.76 -23.22
C ARG A 138 52.92 14.47 -23.68
N GLU A 139 52.73 14.64 -24.97
CA GLU A 139 51.53 15.29 -25.53
C GLU A 139 50.27 14.42 -25.37
N GLU A 140 50.40 13.10 -25.41
CA GLU A 140 49.31 12.16 -25.14
C GLU A 140 48.90 12.16 -23.66
N ALA A 141 49.88 12.18 -22.75
CA ALA A 141 49.61 12.36 -21.32
C ALA A 141 48.93 13.71 -21.01
N ARG A 142 49.31 14.78 -21.73
CA ARG A 142 48.66 16.10 -21.63
C ARG A 142 47.22 16.06 -22.15
N ARG A 143 46.99 15.51 -23.34
CA ARG A 143 45.64 15.39 -23.92
C ARG A 143 44.72 14.52 -23.09
N ALA A 144 45.22 13.42 -22.52
CA ALA A 144 44.45 12.57 -21.61
C ALA A 144 44.01 13.34 -20.36
N PHE A 145 44.96 14.03 -19.72
CA PHE A 145 44.68 14.87 -18.55
C PHE A 145 43.70 16.02 -18.86
N ASP A 146 43.91 16.74 -19.97
CA ASP A 146 43.01 17.83 -20.38
C ASP A 146 41.60 17.32 -20.74
N GLY A 147 41.52 16.14 -21.35
CA GLY A 147 40.25 15.46 -21.66
C GLY A 147 39.49 15.04 -20.41
N GLU A 148 40.17 14.45 -19.42
CA GLU A 148 39.55 14.14 -18.12
C GLU A 148 39.14 15.40 -17.36
N ARG A 149 39.97 16.45 -17.37
CA ARG A 149 39.63 17.74 -16.76
C ARG A 149 38.35 18.32 -17.37
N LEU A 150 38.23 18.31 -18.70
CA LEU A 150 37.04 18.81 -19.40
C LEU A 150 35.79 17.99 -19.08
N LYS A 151 35.90 16.65 -19.04
CA LYS A 151 34.80 15.77 -18.66
C LYS A 151 34.31 16.04 -17.24
N LEU A 152 35.22 16.11 -16.27
CA LEU A 152 34.87 16.42 -14.88
C LEU A 152 34.27 17.82 -14.76
N GLN A 153 34.75 18.79 -15.54
CA GLN A 153 34.20 20.15 -15.55
C GLN A 153 32.78 20.19 -16.15
N GLN A 154 32.50 19.39 -17.18
CA GLN A 154 31.16 19.21 -17.72
C GLN A 154 30.23 18.52 -16.73
N GLU A 155 30.68 17.44 -16.08
CA GLU A 155 29.91 16.72 -15.07
C GLU A 155 29.56 17.62 -13.88
N ILE A 156 30.51 18.44 -13.40
CA ILE A 156 30.24 19.46 -12.37
C ILE A 156 29.15 20.43 -12.82
N GLN A 157 29.14 20.84 -14.09
CA GLN A 157 28.13 21.76 -14.61
C GLN A 157 26.76 21.09 -14.73
N GLU A 158 26.70 19.85 -15.20
CA GLU A 158 25.48 19.04 -15.26
C GLU A 158 24.90 18.82 -13.85
N GLN A 159 25.75 18.46 -12.87
CA GLN A 159 25.34 18.31 -11.48
C GLN A 159 24.80 19.62 -10.88
N LYS A 160 25.39 20.77 -11.20
CA LYS A 160 24.85 22.07 -10.78
C LYS A 160 23.46 22.33 -11.36
N THR A 161 23.24 21.99 -12.63
CA THR A 161 21.92 22.16 -13.26
C THR A 161 20.87 21.21 -12.69
N ALA A 162 21.23 19.95 -12.46
CA ALA A 162 20.36 18.96 -11.83
C ALA A 162 20.00 19.37 -10.39
N ARG A 163 20.98 19.87 -9.62
CA ARG A 163 20.73 20.40 -8.27
C ARG A 163 19.72 21.55 -8.29
N LYS A 164 19.88 22.51 -9.22
CA LYS A 164 18.95 23.64 -9.35
C LYS A 164 17.54 23.17 -9.69
N GLN A 165 17.38 22.19 -10.59
CA GLN A 165 16.09 21.62 -10.93
C GLN A 165 15.44 20.89 -9.74
N ALA A 166 16.24 20.17 -8.94
CA ALA A 166 15.78 19.53 -7.71
C ALA A 166 15.34 20.55 -6.65
N GLU A 167 16.08 21.65 -6.49
CA GLU A 167 15.72 22.76 -5.59
C GLU A 167 14.40 23.43 -6.02
N GLU A 168 14.20 23.66 -7.33
CA GLU A 168 12.94 24.21 -7.87
C GLU A 168 11.76 23.24 -7.68
N ALA A 169 11.96 21.94 -7.92
CA ALA A 169 10.94 20.92 -7.68
C ALA A 169 10.55 20.83 -6.20
N LEU A 170 11.52 20.93 -5.28
CA LEU A 170 11.27 20.98 -3.85
C LEU A 170 10.47 22.23 -3.45
N GLY A 171 10.82 23.40 -4.00
CA GLY A 171 10.07 24.64 -3.80
C GLY A 171 8.60 24.51 -4.21
N ASN A 172 8.34 23.92 -5.38
CA ASN A 172 6.99 23.68 -5.87
C ASN A 172 6.20 22.70 -4.98
N ALA A 173 6.84 21.63 -4.51
CA ALA A 173 6.23 20.67 -3.61
C ALA A 173 5.84 21.31 -2.26
N LEU A 174 6.74 22.10 -1.67
CA LEU A 174 6.47 22.82 -0.42
C LEU A 174 5.31 23.83 -0.57
N GLN A 175 5.25 24.53 -1.71
CA GLN A 175 4.14 25.45 -1.98
C GLN A 175 2.81 24.71 -2.14
N ALA A 176 2.80 23.56 -2.82
CA ALA A 176 1.62 22.73 -2.97
C ALA A 176 1.13 22.20 -1.61
N ASP A 177 2.05 21.77 -0.73
CA ASP A 177 1.68 21.31 0.60
C ASP A 177 1.17 22.44 1.50
N LYS A 178 1.74 23.65 1.38
CA LYS A 178 1.20 24.84 2.05
C LYS A 178 -0.22 25.17 1.60
N ALA A 179 -0.51 25.03 0.29
CA ALA A 179 -1.85 25.23 -0.26
C ALA A 179 -2.83 24.18 0.27
N LYS A 180 -2.48 22.89 0.20
CA LYS A 180 -3.29 21.79 0.77
C LYS A 180 -3.58 21.99 2.26
N ALA A 181 -2.60 22.45 3.04
CA ALA A 181 -2.80 22.74 4.45
C ALA A 181 -3.79 23.90 4.68
N ALA A 182 -3.81 24.90 3.78
CA ALA A 182 -4.81 25.98 3.82
C ALA A 182 -6.21 25.48 3.43
N ASP A 183 -6.30 24.60 2.43
CA ASP A 183 -7.56 24.00 2.00
C ASP A 183 -8.15 23.12 3.11
N LEU A 184 -7.33 22.30 3.77
CA LEU A 184 -7.75 21.48 4.91
C LEU A 184 -8.27 22.34 6.08
N ARG A 185 -7.61 23.46 6.40
CA ARG A 185 -8.10 24.40 7.42
C ARG A 185 -9.45 25.00 7.03
N THR A 186 -9.62 25.33 5.76
CA THR A 186 -10.87 25.91 5.24
C THR A 186 -12.00 24.88 5.25
N ALA A 187 -11.72 23.64 4.84
CA ALA A 187 -12.68 22.53 4.90
C ALA A 187 -13.08 22.22 6.34
N TYR A 188 -12.13 22.20 7.27
CA TYR A 188 -12.42 22.04 8.70
C TYR A 188 -13.37 23.11 9.22
N GLN A 189 -13.11 24.39 8.89
CA GLN A 189 -13.99 25.49 9.29
C GLN A 189 -15.41 25.32 8.72
N GLN A 190 -15.52 24.93 7.45
CA GLN A 190 -16.82 24.71 6.81
C GLN A 190 -17.59 23.54 7.42
N HIS A 191 -16.92 22.43 7.75
CA HIS A 191 -17.54 21.32 8.47
C HIS A 191 -18.00 21.75 9.87
N GLN A 192 -17.19 22.54 10.56
CA GLN A 192 -17.58 23.10 11.85
C GLN A 192 -18.85 23.95 11.71
N ASP A 193 -18.93 24.83 10.72
CA ASP A 193 -20.10 25.68 10.47
C ASP A 193 -21.34 24.85 10.12
N GLU A 194 -21.19 23.77 9.34
CA GLU A 194 -22.29 22.88 8.96
C GLU A 194 -22.80 22.07 10.15
N VAL A 195 -21.92 21.56 11.01
CA VAL A 195 -22.32 20.91 12.26
C VAL A 195 -23.12 21.88 13.14
N HIS A 196 -22.71 23.15 13.24
CA HIS A 196 -23.46 24.16 13.98
C HIS A 196 -24.80 24.50 13.32
N ARG A 197 -24.92 24.37 12.00
CA ARG A 197 -26.19 24.53 11.27
C ARG A 197 -27.11 23.35 11.56
N ILE A 198 -26.67 22.11 11.35
CA ILE A 198 -27.45 20.90 11.62
C ILE A 198 -27.98 20.88 13.06
N LYS A 199 -27.14 21.21 14.05
CA LYS A 199 -27.58 21.31 15.45
C LYS A 199 -28.75 22.29 15.63
N ARG A 200 -28.65 23.49 15.04
CA ARG A 200 -29.71 24.50 15.09
C ARG A 200 -30.98 24.06 14.38
N ASP A 201 -30.85 23.26 13.34
CA ASP A 201 -31.98 22.76 12.54
C ASP A 201 -32.71 21.65 13.29
N CYS A 202 -31.97 20.67 13.83
CA CYS A 202 -32.51 19.63 14.70
C CYS A 202 -33.20 20.21 15.93
N GLU A 203 -32.62 21.24 16.58
CA GLU A 203 -33.27 21.92 17.71
C GLU A 203 -34.61 22.57 17.32
N ARG A 204 -34.67 23.16 16.12
CA ARG A 204 -35.92 23.75 15.59
C ARG A 204 -36.97 22.68 15.33
N ASP A 205 -36.57 21.55 14.75
CA ASP A 205 -37.48 20.43 14.46
C ASP A 205 -37.99 19.76 15.73
N ILE A 206 -37.13 19.56 16.74
CA ILE A 206 -37.52 19.04 18.05
C ILE A 206 -38.58 19.96 18.69
N ARG A 207 -38.37 21.29 18.67
CA ARG A 207 -39.38 22.24 19.18
C ARG A 207 -40.70 22.13 18.44
N ARG A 208 -40.66 22.07 17.11
CA ARG A 208 -41.86 21.90 16.28
C ARG A 208 -42.61 20.60 16.60
N LEU A 209 -41.90 19.48 16.65
CA LEU A 209 -42.49 18.17 16.96
C LEU A 209 -43.09 18.13 18.37
N MET A 210 -42.45 18.77 19.35
CA MET A 210 -43.01 18.90 20.69
C MET A 210 -44.33 19.70 20.70
N ASP A 211 -44.42 20.78 19.93
CA ASP A 211 -45.66 21.57 19.84
C ASP A 211 -46.77 20.82 19.10
N GLU A 212 -46.44 20.06 18.07
CA GLU A 212 -47.37 19.16 17.38
C GLU A 212 -47.87 18.03 18.32
N LEU A 213 -46.99 17.45 19.13
CA LEU A 213 -47.36 16.44 20.13
C LEU A 213 -48.34 17.02 21.15
N LYS A 214 -48.02 18.18 21.74
CA LYS A 214 -48.93 18.88 22.66
C LYS A 214 -50.28 19.21 22.02
N ALA A 215 -50.30 19.54 20.72
CA ALA A 215 -51.54 19.78 20.00
C ALA A 215 -52.37 18.48 19.85
N LYS A 216 -51.73 17.36 19.53
CA LYS A 216 -52.38 16.04 19.46
C LYS A 216 -52.89 15.58 20.83
N ASP A 217 -52.13 15.77 21.90
CA ASP A 217 -52.56 15.44 23.27
C ASP A 217 -53.84 16.19 23.66
N ARG A 218 -53.96 17.47 23.30
CA ARG A 218 -55.19 18.24 23.50
C ARG A 218 -56.38 17.66 22.76
N VAL A 219 -56.17 17.17 21.53
CA VAL A 219 -57.22 16.51 20.72
C VAL A 219 -57.61 15.18 21.35
N VAL A 220 -56.65 14.35 21.76
CA VAL A 220 -56.91 13.08 22.46
C VAL A 220 -57.72 13.33 23.72
N CYS A 221 -57.31 14.28 24.57
CA CYS A 221 -58.04 14.65 25.78
C CYS A 221 -59.47 15.14 25.50
N ALA A 222 -59.73 15.74 24.33
CA ALA A 222 -61.08 16.14 23.92
C ALA A 222 -61.93 14.94 23.51
N LEU A 223 -61.36 14.04 22.70
CA LEU A 223 -62.03 12.81 22.27
C LEU A 223 -62.35 11.89 23.45
N GLU A 224 -61.45 11.75 24.42
CA GLU A 224 -61.68 10.98 25.65
C GLU A 224 -62.87 11.53 26.46
N ARG A 225 -62.98 12.86 26.57
CA ARG A 225 -64.13 13.51 27.22
C ARG A 225 -65.43 13.26 26.47
N GLU A 226 -65.44 13.40 25.15
CA GLU A 226 -66.62 13.13 24.31
C GLU A 226 -67.04 11.65 24.40
N LEU A 227 -66.08 10.73 24.37
CA LEU A 227 -66.32 9.29 24.53
C LEU A 227 -66.89 8.99 25.92
N GLY A 228 -66.38 9.62 26.98
CA GLY A 228 -66.91 9.49 28.33
C GLY A 228 -68.37 9.97 28.45
N LEU A 229 -68.71 11.10 27.79
CA LEU A 229 -70.08 11.59 27.72
C LEU A 229 -71.00 10.62 26.95
N GLN A 230 -70.53 10.09 25.81
CA GLN A 230 -71.27 9.08 25.03
C GLN A 230 -71.49 7.78 25.81
N ALA A 231 -70.47 7.30 26.54
CA ALA A 231 -70.58 6.13 27.39
C ALA A 231 -71.63 6.35 28.49
N GLY A 232 -71.61 7.52 29.14
CA GLY A 232 -72.61 7.88 30.14
C GLY A 232 -74.04 7.99 29.58
N TYR A 233 -74.20 8.52 28.36
CA TYR A 233 -75.50 8.55 27.68
C TYR A 233 -76.02 7.15 27.34
N THR A 234 -75.14 6.30 26.80
CA THR A 234 -75.45 4.89 26.51
C THR A 234 -75.87 4.13 27.76
N GLN A 235 -75.19 4.34 28.90
CA GLN A 235 -75.57 3.73 30.18
C GLN A 235 -76.96 4.17 30.66
N LYS A 236 -77.31 5.45 30.51
CA LYS A 236 -78.65 5.94 30.84
C LYS A 236 -79.73 5.28 29.98
N LEU A 237 -79.48 5.14 28.68
CA LEU A 237 -80.40 4.43 27.78
C LEU A 237 -80.52 2.94 28.15
N GLN A 238 -79.42 2.30 28.56
CA GLN A 238 -79.41 0.92 29.04
C GLN A 238 -80.32 0.75 30.27
N LEU A 239 -80.19 1.64 31.27
CA LEU A 239 -81.04 1.61 32.47
C LEU A 239 -82.52 1.89 32.15
N GLN A 240 -82.80 2.79 31.20
CA GLN A 240 -84.17 3.01 30.72
C GLN A 240 -84.74 1.78 30.01
N LYS A 241 -83.92 1.09 29.22
CA LYS A 241 -84.30 -0.16 28.57
C LYS A 241 -84.57 -1.24 29.61
N GLU A 242 -83.71 -1.41 30.61
CA GLU A 242 -83.91 -2.38 31.70
C GLU A 242 -85.20 -2.09 32.48
N ALA A 243 -85.49 -0.82 32.78
CA ALA A 243 -86.75 -0.41 33.41
C ALA A 243 -87.99 -0.70 32.52
N LEU A 244 -87.88 -0.49 31.21
CA LEU A 244 -88.93 -0.86 30.25
C LEU A 244 -89.09 -2.37 30.11
N ASP A 245 -88.00 -3.13 30.12
CA ASP A 245 -87.99 -4.59 30.09
C ASP A 245 -88.63 -5.17 31.37
N GLU A 246 -88.39 -4.56 32.54
CA GLU A 246 -89.11 -4.87 33.78
C GLU A 246 -90.60 -4.59 33.65
N GLN A 247 -91.00 -3.42 33.13
CA GLN A 247 -92.41 -3.10 32.89
C GLN A 247 -93.07 -4.10 31.91
N LEU A 248 -92.38 -4.48 30.85
CA LEU A 248 -92.82 -5.52 29.92
C LEU A 248 -92.87 -6.90 30.57
N GLY A 249 -91.96 -7.21 31.51
CA GLY A 249 -92.00 -8.40 32.34
C GLY A 249 -93.29 -8.48 33.17
N HIS A 250 -93.65 -7.37 33.84
CA HIS A 250 -94.91 -7.26 34.59
C HIS A 250 -96.15 -7.37 33.67
N VAL A 251 -96.08 -6.84 32.45
CA VAL A 251 -97.15 -7.01 31.44
C VAL A 251 -97.23 -8.47 30.97
N ARG A 252 -96.11 -9.14 30.71
CA ARG A 252 -96.07 -10.58 30.34
C ARG A 252 -96.52 -11.49 31.48
N GLU A 253 -96.31 -11.10 32.74
CA GLU A 253 -96.84 -11.78 33.93
C GLU A 253 -98.34 -11.53 34.10
N ALA A 254 -98.83 -10.33 33.76
CA ALA A 254 -100.26 -10.01 33.69
C ALA A 254 -100.97 -10.75 32.52
N GLU A 255 -100.26 -11.05 31.42
CA GLU A 255 -100.79 -11.78 30.26
C GLU A 255 -100.92 -13.31 30.45
N ARG A 256 -100.44 -13.88 31.56
CA ARG A 256 -100.67 -15.31 31.89
C ARG A 256 -102.08 -15.61 32.41
N HIS A 257 -102.93 -14.60 32.59
CA HIS A 257 -104.33 -14.76 32.97
C HIS A 257 -105.26 -14.01 32.00
N ASN A 258 -105.84 -14.78 31.06
CA ASN A 258 -106.99 -14.47 30.18
C ASN A 258 -106.75 -13.66 28.88
N HIS A 259 -106.64 -14.45 27.80
CA HIS A 259 -107.36 -14.45 26.52
C HIS A 259 -107.97 -13.16 25.90
N GLY A 260 -107.61 -12.88 24.63
CA GLY A 260 -108.55 -12.35 23.63
C GLY A 260 -107.97 -11.40 22.57
N SER A 261 -107.58 -11.93 21.40
CA SER A 261 -107.27 -11.18 20.16
C SER A 261 -108.56 -10.68 19.47
N PRO A 262 -108.59 -9.61 18.62
CA PRO A 262 -108.26 -9.80 17.20
C PRO A 262 -107.66 -8.61 16.39
N LYS A 263 -106.99 -9.02 15.30
CA LYS A 263 -106.41 -8.35 14.11
C LYS A 263 -107.14 -7.14 13.47
N ARG A 264 -106.38 -6.15 12.96
CA ARG A 264 -106.38 -5.72 11.52
C ARG A 264 -105.19 -4.81 11.14
N GLU A 265 -104.90 -4.81 9.83
CA GLU A 265 -103.66 -4.45 9.12
C GLU A 265 -103.51 -2.95 8.75
N VAL A 266 -102.24 -2.49 8.80
CA VAL A 266 -101.43 -1.67 7.85
C VAL A 266 -102.12 -0.71 6.86
N ALA A 267 -101.72 0.59 6.90
CA ALA A 267 -101.09 1.36 5.80
C ALA A 267 -100.73 2.81 6.22
N PRO A 268 -99.86 3.55 5.48
CA PRO A 268 -98.82 4.40 6.06
C PRO A 268 -98.87 5.89 5.67
N GLY A 269 -98.11 6.71 6.42
CA GLY A 269 -97.26 7.78 5.86
C GLY A 269 -97.76 9.23 5.80
N LEU A 270 -96.79 10.14 6.02
CA LEU A 270 -96.69 11.58 5.68
C LEU A 270 -97.37 12.55 6.66
N GLY A 271 -96.72 13.58 7.19
CA GLY A 271 -95.63 14.48 6.76
C GLY A 271 -96.06 15.89 7.24
N ASP A 272 -95.29 16.96 7.41
CA ASP A 272 -93.91 17.36 7.12
C ASP A 272 -93.72 18.70 7.85
N ASN A 273 -92.49 19.01 8.31
CA ASN A 273 -91.88 20.37 8.23
C ASN A 273 -90.52 20.55 8.93
N GLN A 274 -89.83 19.50 9.41
CA GLN A 274 -88.50 19.68 10.03
C GLN A 274 -87.32 19.30 9.12
N ASP A 275 -87.54 18.55 8.03
CA ASP A 275 -86.43 17.94 7.25
C ASP A 275 -85.88 18.82 6.10
N LEU A 276 -86.58 19.89 5.71
CA LEU A 276 -86.13 20.78 4.61
C LEU A 276 -85.00 21.75 5.01
N LEU A 277 -84.86 22.11 6.28
CA LEU A 277 -83.82 23.04 6.75
C LEU A 277 -82.52 22.34 7.18
N ASN A 278 -82.57 21.06 7.56
CA ASN A 278 -81.37 20.26 7.84
C ASN A 278 -80.73 19.74 6.54
N ASN A 279 -81.53 19.27 5.58
CA ASN A 279 -81.00 18.77 4.31
C ASN A 279 -80.23 19.84 3.50
N GLN A 280 -80.59 21.13 3.55
CA GLN A 280 -79.80 22.19 2.90
C GLN A 280 -78.46 22.48 3.58
N ARG A 281 -78.39 22.40 4.92
CA ARG A 281 -77.14 22.60 5.67
C ARG A 281 -76.21 21.41 5.54
N ASP A 282 -76.76 20.20 5.55
CA ASP A 282 -76.00 18.97 5.37
C ASP A 282 -75.52 18.84 3.92
N LEU A 283 -76.33 19.17 2.92
CA LEU A 283 -75.89 19.21 1.51
C LEU A 283 -74.75 20.22 1.29
N ARG A 284 -74.78 21.38 1.96
CA ARG A 284 -73.71 22.38 1.89
C ARG A 284 -72.43 21.91 2.60
N ARG A 285 -72.54 21.17 3.72
CA ARG A 285 -71.39 20.52 4.37
C ARG A 285 -70.80 19.41 3.49
N PHE A 286 -71.64 18.58 2.87
CA PHE A 286 -71.17 17.55 1.94
C PHE A 286 -70.48 18.16 0.72
N GLN A 287 -71.01 19.23 0.13
CA GLN A 287 -70.35 19.94 -0.97
C GLN A 287 -69.00 20.53 -0.58
N LEU A 288 -68.88 21.14 0.60
CA LEU A 288 -67.59 21.62 1.12
C LEU A 288 -66.63 20.46 1.36
N LYS A 289 -67.10 19.33 1.90
CA LYS A 289 -66.26 18.15 2.12
C LYS A 289 -65.76 17.55 0.81
N ILE A 290 -66.61 17.51 -0.21
CA ILE A 290 -66.24 17.09 -1.57
C ILE A 290 -65.21 18.05 -2.17
N ALA A 291 -65.36 19.36 -1.99
CA ALA A 291 -64.39 20.35 -2.47
C ALA A 291 -63.03 20.25 -1.74
N GLU A 292 -63.04 20.02 -0.42
CA GLU A 292 -61.84 19.74 0.37
C GLU A 292 -61.14 18.47 -0.10
N LEU A 293 -61.88 17.38 -0.31
CA LEU A 293 -61.34 16.12 -0.82
C LEU A 293 -60.74 16.30 -2.22
N HIS A 294 -61.39 17.03 -3.12
CA HIS A 294 -60.82 17.36 -4.42
C HIS A 294 -59.57 18.27 -4.34
N SER A 295 -59.45 19.12 -3.32
CA SER A 295 -58.23 19.89 -3.07
C SER A 295 -57.10 19.00 -2.57
N VAL A 296 -57.40 18.04 -1.68
CA VAL A 296 -56.44 17.05 -1.18
C VAL A 296 -55.98 16.12 -2.30
N ILE A 297 -56.90 15.62 -3.13
CA ILE A 297 -56.58 14.78 -4.30
C ILE A 297 -55.61 15.51 -5.23
N ARG A 298 -55.88 16.78 -5.57
CA ARG A 298 -54.97 17.58 -6.40
C ARG A 298 -53.58 17.77 -5.78
N LYS A 299 -53.51 18.07 -4.48
CA LYS A 299 -52.20 18.18 -3.79
C LYS A 299 -51.44 16.85 -3.77
N LEU A 300 -52.15 15.74 -3.66
CA LEU A 300 -51.55 14.40 -3.73
C LEU A 300 -51.09 14.08 -5.16
N GLU A 301 -51.86 14.45 -6.19
CA GLU A 301 -51.48 14.31 -7.59
C GLU A 301 -50.22 15.14 -7.92
N ASP A 302 -50.15 16.39 -7.48
CA ASP A 302 -48.97 17.26 -7.65
C ASP A 302 -47.74 16.69 -6.94
N ARG A 303 -47.91 16.20 -5.70
CA ARG A 303 -46.84 15.52 -4.96
C ARG A 303 -46.39 14.25 -5.69
N ASN A 304 -47.32 13.48 -6.24
CA ASN A 304 -47.01 12.23 -6.94
C ASN A 304 -46.29 12.49 -8.27
N ALA A 305 -46.61 13.60 -8.96
CA ALA A 305 -45.89 14.05 -10.15
C ALA A 305 -44.43 14.41 -9.82
N LEU A 306 -44.20 15.18 -8.74
CA LEU A 306 -42.85 15.52 -8.29
C LEU A 306 -42.03 14.28 -7.89
N LEU A 307 -42.64 13.33 -7.17
CA LEU A 307 -41.97 12.07 -6.82
C LEU A 307 -41.64 11.22 -8.06
N ALA A 308 -42.49 11.25 -9.09
CA ALA A 308 -42.21 10.58 -10.36
C ALA A 308 -41.01 11.22 -11.09
N ASP A 309 -40.92 12.55 -11.08
CA ASP A 309 -39.80 13.29 -11.66
C ASP A 309 -38.49 13.03 -10.89
N GLU A 310 -38.52 13.07 -9.55
CA GLU A 310 -37.37 12.71 -8.69
C GLU A 310 -36.90 11.28 -8.97
N ARG A 311 -37.83 10.31 -9.07
CA ARG A 311 -37.52 8.91 -9.42
C ARG A 311 -36.88 8.78 -10.80
N ASN A 312 -37.36 9.53 -11.79
CA ASN A 312 -36.79 9.52 -13.15
C ASN A 312 -35.37 10.12 -13.17
N GLU A 313 -35.14 11.20 -12.42
CA GLU A 313 -33.82 11.82 -12.31
C GLU A 313 -32.82 10.90 -11.57
N LEU A 314 -33.27 10.21 -10.51
CA LEU A 314 -32.45 9.18 -9.85
C LEU A 314 -32.10 8.03 -10.79
N LEU A 315 -33.06 7.54 -11.59
CA LEU A 315 -32.80 6.51 -12.60
C LEU A 315 -31.79 6.96 -13.65
N LYS A 316 -31.80 8.25 -14.03
CA LYS A 316 -30.82 8.83 -14.94
C LYS A 316 -29.42 8.85 -14.33
N ARG A 317 -29.28 9.29 -13.07
CA ARG A 317 -28.00 9.28 -12.33
C ARG A 317 -27.44 7.87 -12.16
N VAL A 318 -28.30 6.88 -11.89
CA VAL A 318 -27.88 5.47 -11.81
C VAL A 318 -27.31 4.99 -13.14
N ARG A 319 -27.98 5.28 -14.27
CA ARG A 319 -27.47 4.91 -15.61
C ARG A 319 -26.14 5.61 -15.94
N GLU A 320 -25.99 6.86 -15.54
CA GLU A 320 -24.75 7.62 -15.71
C GLU A 320 -23.61 7.03 -14.86
N ALA A 321 -23.86 6.70 -13.60
CA ALA A 321 -22.89 6.02 -12.73
C ALA A 321 -22.49 4.64 -13.27
N GLU A 322 -23.46 3.83 -13.73
CA GLU A 322 -23.20 2.54 -14.38
C GLU A 322 -22.35 2.70 -15.65
N SER A 323 -22.58 3.75 -16.44
CA SER A 323 -21.79 4.04 -17.63
C SER A 323 -20.33 4.39 -17.30
N GLN A 324 -20.10 5.08 -16.18
CA GLN A 324 -18.76 5.43 -15.68
C GLN A 324 -18.03 4.23 -15.06
N MET A 325 -18.76 3.27 -14.48
CA MET A 325 -18.18 2.09 -13.85
C MET A 325 -17.74 1.01 -14.86
N LYS A 326 -18.39 0.92 -16.02
CA LYS A 326 -18.02 0.00 -17.12
C LYS A 326 -16.54 0.07 -17.55
N PRO A 327 -15.96 1.24 -17.89
CA PRO A 327 -14.55 1.32 -18.28
C PRO A 327 -13.59 0.94 -17.15
N LEU A 328 -13.98 1.15 -15.87
CA LEU A 328 -13.20 0.73 -14.72
C LEU A 328 -13.18 -0.79 -14.58
N PHE A 329 -14.31 -1.48 -14.77
CA PHE A 329 -14.34 -2.95 -14.81
C PHE A 329 -13.53 -3.52 -15.98
N GLU A 330 -13.60 -2.91 -17.16
CA GLU A 330 -12.77 -3.32 -18.28
C GLU A 330 -11.27 -3.11 -18.00
N LYS A 331 -10.90 -1.99 -17.37
CA LYS A 331 -9.52 -1.72 -16.95
C LYS A 331 -9.06 -2.75 -15.92
N ASN A 332 -9.89 -3.05 -14.92
CA ASN A 332 -9.58 -4.05 -13.90
C ASN A 332 -9.40 -5.45 -14.52
N LYS A 333 -10.29 -5.86 -15.43
CA LYS A 333 -10.18 -7.12 -16.18
C LYS A 333 -8.90 -7.22 -16.99
N ARG A 334 -8.45 -6.11 -17.61
CA ARG A 334 -7.16 -6.06 -18.33
C ARG A 334 -5.97 -6.17 -17.38
N LEU A 335 -6.04 -5.57 -16.20
CA LEU A 335 -5.00 -5.65 -15.18
C LEU A 335 -4.90 -7.06 -14.59
N SER A 336 -6.04 -7.70 -14.28
CA SER A 336 -6.06 -9.10 -13.83
C SER A 336 -5.38 -10.02 -14.85
N LYS A 337 -5.70 -9.87 -16.15
CA LYS A 337 -5.05 -10.66 -17.20
C LYS A 337 -3.54 -10.43 -17.27
N LYS A 338 -3.08 -9.18 -17.11
CA LYS A 338 -1.64 -8.88 -17.05
C LYS A 338 -0.96 -9.52 -15.84
N ASN A 339 -1.63 -9.54 -14.68
CA ASN A 339 -1.12 -10.22 -13.50
C ASN A 339 -1.00 -11.73 -13.73
N ASP A 340 -1.97 -12.35 -14.39
CA ASP A 340 -1.91 -13.78 -14.75
C ASP A 340 -0.73 -14.08 -15.69
N ASP A 341 -0.49 -13.23 -16.70
CA ASP A 341 0.62 -13.36 -17.64
C ASP A 341 1.99 -13.19 -16.93
N LEU A 342 2.08 -12.28 -15.96
CA LEU A 342 3.27 -12.08 -15.14
C LEU A 342 3.52 -13.26 -14.19
N LEU A 343 2.48 -13.79 -13.56
CA LEU A 343 2.55 -14.99 -12.72
C LEU A 343 3.07 -16.20 -13.52
N GLN A 344 2.55 -16.42 -14.73
CA GLN A 344 3.07 -17.48 -15.61
C GLN A 344 4.54 -17.26 -15.98
N THR A 345 4.97 -16.01 -16.15
CA THR A 345 6.37 -15.69 -16.47
C THR A 345 7.28 -15.94 -15.26
N LEU A 346 6.83 -15.57 -14.06
CA LEU A 346 7.53 -15.86 -12.80
C LEU A 346 7.70 -17.36 -12.59
N GLN A 347 6.62 -18.14 -12.75
CA GLN A 347 6.68 -19.61 -12.63
C GLN A 347 7.71 -20.23 -13.58
N ARG A 348 7.77 -19.78 -14.84
CA ARG A 348 8.81 -20.25 -15.79
C ARG A 348 10.22 -19.88 -15.35
N MET A 349 10.40 -18.72 -14.72
CA MET A 349 11.72 -18.31 -14.20
C MET A 349 12.11 -19.09 -12.94
N GLU A 350 11.16 -19.36 -12.05
CA GLU A 350 11.36 -20.23 -10.89
C GLU A 350 11.72 -21.67 -11.30
N GLU A 351 11.08 -22.22 -12.34
CA GLU A 351 11.43 -23.52 -12.90
C GLU A 351 12.84 -23.53 -13.49
N LYS A 352 13.24 -22.47 -14.21
CA LYS A 352 14.62 -22.30 -14.69
C LYS A 352 15.62 -22.26 -13.54
N LEU A 353 15.33 -21.52 -12.48
CA LEU A 353 16.20 -21.45 -11.30
C LEU A 353 16.29 -22.80 -10.58
N LYS A 354 15.19 -23.54 -10.46
CA LYS A 354 15.20 -24.90 -9.91
C LYS A 354 16.04 -25.87 -10.75
N ASN A 355 15.98 -25.75 -12.08
CA ASN A 355 16.78 -26.58 -12.97
C ASN A 355 18.27 -26.22 -12.87
N LEU A 356 18.63 -24.94 -12.88
CA LEU A 356 20.01 -24.48 -12.68
C LEU A 356 20.56 -24.88 -11.30
N SER A 357 19.73 -24.81 -10.26
CA SER A 357 20.11 -25.24 -8.92
C SER A 357 20.32 -26.76 -8.84
N ARG A 358 19.54 -27.56 -9.56
CA ARG A 358 19.77 -29.01 -9.68
C ARG A 358 21.05 -29.33 -10.43
N GLU A 359 21.28 -28.67 -11.57
CA GLU A 359 22.50 -28.82 -12.38
C GLU A 359 23.75 -28.44 -11.57
N ASN A 360 23.69 -27.35 -10.78
CA ASN A 360 24.77 -26.97 -9.86
C ASN A 360 25.01 -28.02 -8.75
N ALA A 361 23.95 -28.60 -8.19
CA ALA A 361 24.07 -29.64 -7.18
C ALA A 361 24.66 -30.95 -7.74
N GLU A 362 24.29 -31.31 -8.97
CA GLU A 362 24.86 -32.45 -9.70
C GLU A 362 26.34 -32.24 -10.03
N MET A 363 26.74 -31.02 -10.42
CA MET A 363 28.15 -30.66 -10.60
C MET A 363 28.93 -30.76 -9.29
N GLN A 364 28.37 -30.33 -8.15
CA GLN A 364 29.01 -30.46 -6.83
C GLN A 364 29.17 -31.92 -6.38
N GLN A 365 28.18 -32.79 -6.66
CA GLN A 365 28.30 -34.22 -6.35
C GLN A 365 29.35 -34.94 -7.21
N SER A 366 29.66 -34.45 -8.41
CA SER A 366 30.71 -35.04 -9.25
C SER A 366 32.14 -34.79 -8.75
N ILE A 367 32.33 -33.87 -7.77
CA ILE A 367 33.65 -33.38 -7.33
C ILE A 367 34.08 -33.95 -5.95
N GLN A 368 33.27 -34.73 -5.23
CA GLN A 368 33.66 -35.23 -3.89
C GLN A 368 33.67 -36.77 -3.75
N PRO A 369 34.82 -37.39 -3.41
CA PRO A 369 34.86 -38.71 -2.76
C PRO A 369 34.79 -38.58 -1.22
N PRO A 370 34.41 -39.66 -0.49
CA PRO A 370 34.05 -39.57 0.92
C PRO A 370 35.29 -39.78 1.79
N LEU A 371 35.59 -38.89 2.74
CA LEU A 371 36.22 -39.24 4.02
C LEU A 371 36.29 -38.04 5.00
N ARG A 372 35.77 -38.30 6.21
CA ARG A 372 36.13 -37.83 7.56
C ARG A 372 36.38 -36.33 7.81
N ARG A 373 35.53 -35.77 8.67
CA ARG A 373 35.66 -34.47 9.36
C ARG A 373 37.00 -34.34 10.10
N PRO A 374 37.73 -33.24 9.92
CA PRO A 374 38.70 -32.73 10.88
C PRO A 374 38.15 -31.52 11.62
N SER A 375 38.27 -31.56 12.94
CA SER A 375 37.90 -30.50 13.86
C SER A 375 39.13 -29.65 14.20
N SER A 376 39.45 -28.65 13.38
CA SER A 376 40.12 -27.39 13.74
C SER A 376 40.24 -26.46 12.52
N LEU A 377 40.16 -25.15 12.72
CA LEU A 377 40.21 -24.11 11.66
C LEU A 377 41.58 -24.01 10.95
N THR A 378 42.63 -24.54 11.55
CA THR A 378 44.00 -24.49 11.03
C THR A 378 44.24 -25.48 9.89
N ASP A 379 43.50 -26.61 9.88
CA ASP A 379 43.66 -27.65 8.86
C ASP A 379 42.95 -27.32 7.53
N LEU A 380 41.95 -26.42 7.55
CA LEU A 380 41.25 -25.94 6.34
C LEU A 380 42.12 -25.02 5.49
N SER A 381 42.96 -24.20 6.12
CA SER A 381 43.88 -23.29 5.42
C SER A 381 44.94 -24.07 4.63
N HIS A 382 45.53 -25.09 5.23
CA HIS A 382 46.52 -25.92 4.53
C HIS A 382 45.90 -26.81 3.44
N ALA A 383 44.70 -27.35 3.65
CA ALA A 383 44.02 -28.13 2.61
C ALA A 383 43.59 -27.28 1.40
N HIS A 384 43.24 -26.01 1.62
CA HIS A 384 42.94 -25.06 0.54
C HIS A 384 44.20 -24.66 -0.22
N GLU A 385 45.29 -24.35 0.49
CA GLU A 385 46.59 -24.05 -0.11
C GLU A 385 47.14 -25.24 -0.92
N GLU A 386 47.01 -26.48 -0.44
CA GLU A 386 47.43 -27.67 -1.19
C GLU A 386 46.58 -27.88 -2.47
N GLN A 387 45.27 -27.63 -2.42
CA GLN A 387 44.42 -27.69 -3.62
C GLN A 387 44.76 -26.59 -4.63
N GLU A 388 45.08 -25.39 -4.17
CA GLU A 388 45.48 -24.28 -5.04
C GLU A 388 46.85 -24.54 -5.69
N VAL A 389 47.78 -25.15 -4.95
CA VAL A 389 49.08 -25.61 -5.46
C VAL A 389 48.92 -26.74 -6.47
N GLU A 390 48.05 -27.72 -6.24
CA GLU A 390 47.77 -28.80 -7.21
C GLU A 390 47.05 -28.28 -8.47
N PHE A 391 46.14 -27.32 -8.33
CA PHE A 391 45.51 -26.65 -9.48
C PHE A 391 46.53 -25.88 -10.31
N LEU A 392 47.44 -25.14 -9.67
CA LEU A 392 48.53 -24.44 -10.35
C LEU A 392 49.51 -25.40 -11.01
N LYS A 393 49.83 -26.55 -10.38
CA LYS A 393 50.66 -27.59 -11.02
C LYS A 393 49.97 -28.18 -12.27
N LEU A 394 48.67 -28.40 -12.22
CA LEU A 394 47.90 -28.90 -13.36
C LEU A 394 47.88 -27.86 -14.48
N GLN A 395 47.66 -26.58 -14.17
CA GLN A 395 47.70 -25.49 -15.14
C GLN A 395 49.09 -25.33 -15.77
N VAL A 396 50.16 -25.48 -14.98
CA VAL A 396 51.54 -25.47 -15.48
C VAL A 396 51.83 -26.69 -16.37
N SER A 397 51.31 -27.87 -16.01
CA SER A 397 51.40 -29.08 -16.83
C SER A 397 50.67 -28.91 -18.18
N GLU A 398 49.48 -28.33 -18.16
CA GLU A 398 48.65 -28.10 -19.34
C GLU A 398 49.29 -27.03 -20.25
N GLN A 399 49.79 -25.93 -19.67
CA GLN A 399 50.58 -24.93 -20.40
C GLN A 399 51.86 -25.54 -20.99
N ARG A 400 52.51 -26.47 -20.28
CA ARG A 400 53.68 -27.19 -20.80
C ARG A 400 53.33 -28.11 -21.96
N GLY A 401 52.18 -28.78 -21.92
CA GLY A 401 51.64 -29.54 -23.06
C GLY A 401 51.40 -28.67 -24.29
N ILE A 402 50.77 -27.50 -24.11
CA ILE A 402 50.54 -26.53 -25.19
C ILE A 402 51.88 -26.03 -25.75
N ILE A 403 52.87 -25.75 -24.89
CA ILE A 403 54.20 -25.34 -25.33
C ILE A 403 54.88 -26.46 -26.13
N ASP A 404 54.77 -27.71 -25.70
CA ASP A 404 55.35 -28.85 -26.41
C ASP A 404 54.67 -29.09 -27.76
N GLU A 405 53.33 -28.95 -27.85
CA GLU A 405 52.57 -29.00 -29.10
C GLU A 405 52.97 -27.88 -30.07
N LEU A 406 53.04 -26.64 -29.60
CA LEU A 406 53.48 -25.49 -30.40
C LEU A 406 54.94 -25.63 -30.84
N THR A 407 55.79 -26.21 -29.99
CA THR A 407 57.19 -26.50 -30.31
C THR A 407 57.27 -27.55 -31.41
N GLN A 408 56.46 -28.60 -31.33
CA GLN A 408 56.39 -29.66 -32.33
C GLN A 408 55.78 -29.17 -33.66
N GLU A 409 54.80 -28.26 -33.62
CA GLU A 409 54.22 -27.62 -34.79
C GLU A 409 55.21 -26.68 -35.48
N ARG A 410 55.99 -25.90 -34.70
CA ARG A 410 57.12 -25.13 -35.22
C ARG A 410 58.15 -26.01 -35.91
N ASP A 411 58.50 -27.16 -35.33
CA ASP A 411 59.44 -28.11 -35.94
C ASP A 411 58.88 -28.77 -37.21
N ARG A 412 57.57 -29.09 -37.24
CA ARG A 412 56.87 -29.54 -38.46
C ARG A 412 56.83 -28.46 -39.54
N LEU A 413 56.61 -27.20 -39.17
CA LEU A 413 56.59 -26.06 -40.10
C LEU A 413 57.99 -25.71 -40.64
N VAL A 414 59.05 -25.93 -39.84
CA VAL A 414 60.45 -25.81 -40.28
C VAL A 414 60.81 -26.94 -41.26
N MET A 415 60.29 -28.15 -41.07
CA MET A 415 60.46 -29.26 -42.00
C MET A 415 59.65 -29.07 -43.31
N ASN A 416 58.44 -28.50 -43.24
CA ASN A 416 57.60 -28.20 -44.42
C ASN A 416 58.07 -26.99 -45.25
N LYS A 417 58.90 -26.09 -44.69
CA LYS A 417 59.49 -24.98 -45.45
C LYS A 417 60.64 -25.38 -46.39
N LYS A 418 61.05 -26.65 -46.43
CA LYS A 418 62.08 -27.15 -47.38
C LYS A 418 61.51 -27.66 -48.71
N THR A 419 60.18 -27.70 -48.90
CA THR A 419 59.56 -28.29 -50.10
C THR A 419 58.44 -27.43 -50.66
N ARG A 420 58.81 -26.47 -51.54
CA ARG A 420 58.13 -26.10 -52.81
C ARG A 420 58.27 -24.59 -53.10
N ARG A 421 59.12 -24.30 -54.08
CA ARG A 421 59.08 -23.10 -54.92
C ARG A 421 58.15 -23.36 -56.12
N LYS A 422 57.17 -22.49 -56.40
CA LYS A 422 56.84 -21.89 -57.72
C LYS A 422 55.46 -21.16 -57.72
N PRO A 423 55.23 -20.21 -58.66
CA PRO A 423 54.21 -19.14 -58.53
C PRO A 423 53.10 -19.16 -59.62
N LEU A 424 52.18 -18.17 -59.52
CA LEU A 424 51.38 -17.48 -60.57
C LEU A 424 49.82 -17.58 -60.51
N LYS A 425 49.21 -16.39 -60.34
CA LYS A 425 48.18 -15.69 -61.17
C LYS A 425 46.66 -16.03 -61.15
N LEU A 426 45.93 -14.91 -60.96
CA LEU A 426 44.77 -14.32 -61.69
C LEU A 426 43.30 -14.65 -61.34
N SER A 427 42.54 -13.54 -61.26
CA SER A 427 41.21 -13.24 -61.85
C SER A 427 39.98 -13.36 -60.93
N LYS A 428 38.88 -12.57 -60.98
CA LYS A 428 38.45 -11.22 -61.45
C LYS A 428 36.88 -11.22 -61.30
N VAL A 429 36.25 -10.03 -61.33
CA VAL A 429 34.82 -9.72 -61.67
C VAL A 429 33.82 -9.60 -60.47
N SER A 430 33.26 -8.42 -60.12
CA SER A 430 32.19 -7.56 -60.75
C SER A 430 30.77 -8.06 -60.35
N THR A 431 29.70 -7.31 -60.04
CA THR A 431 29.34 -5.87 -60.10
C THR A 431 27.92 -5.65 -59.54
N TYR A 432 27.57 -4.37 -59.31
CA TYR A 432 26.25 -3.71 -59.50
C TYR A 432 25.16 -3.88 -58.42
N PHE A 433 24.22 -2.96 -58.19
CA PHE A 433 24.01 -1.50 -58.35
C PHE A 433 22.51 -1.30 -58.01
N GLY A 434 22.12 -0.19 -57.41
CA GLY A 434 20.70 0.11 -57.16
C GLY A 434 20.50 1.30 -56.23
N PHE A 435 20.71 2.50 -56.78
CA PHE A 435 20.18 3.77 -56.28
C PHE A 435 18.69 3.89 -56.68
N ASP A 436 17.86 4.50 -55.84
CA ASP A 436 17.10 5.68 -56.29
C ASP A 436 16.76 6.61 -55.10
N GLU A 437 16.94 7.90 -55.36
CA GLU A 437 16.52 9.06 -54.58
C GLU A 437 14.99 9.27 -54.80
N GLU A 438 14.22 10.19 -54.21
CA GLU A 438 14.43 11.55 -53.73
C GLU A 438 13.08 12.05 -53.13
N SER A 439 13.09 13.26 -52.54
CA SER A 439 11.95 14.19 -52.32
C SER A 439 11.36 14.25 -50.89
N ILE A 440 11.76 15.20 -50.01
CA ILE A 440 11.39 16.66 -49.95
C ILE A 440 9.92 16.80 -49.45
N ASP A 441 9.53 17.49 -48.37
CA ASP A 441 10.06 18.67 -47.68
C ASP A 441 9.51 18.80 -46.23
N SER A 442 10.27 19.50 -45.39
CA SER A 442 9.93 20.54 -44.37
C SER A 442 8.44 20.74 -43.99
N GLU A 443 8.00 20.95 -42.74
CA GLU A 443 8.28 22.09 -41.85
C GLU A 443 7.69 21.92 -40.43
N THR A 444 8.41 22.46 -39.45
CA THR A 444 7.94 23.16 -38.22
C THR A 444 7.05 22.44 -37.19
N SER A 445 7.67 22.17 -36.03
CA SER A 445 7.01 22.18 -34.73
C SER A 445 7.60 23.31 -33.89
N SER A 446 6.75 24.17 -33.34
CA SER A 446 7.08 25.06 -32.23
C SER A 446 5.83 25.50 -31.45
N LEU A 447 5.89 25.27 -30.14
CA LEU A 447 5.47 26.17 -29.04
C LEU A 447 3.98 26.23 -28.59
N THR A 448 3.79 25.68 -27.38
CA THR A 448 3.25 26.31 -26.14
C THR A 448 1.76 26.67 -25.96
N SER A 449 1.14 26.14 -24.89
CA SER A 449 0.79 26.84 -23.62
C SER A 449 -0.64 26.68 -23.04
N PHE A 450 -0.70 26.59 -21.69
CA PHE A 450 -1.73 27.02 -20.69
C PHE A 450 -3.18 26.45 -20.79
N ASN A 451 -4.01 26.32 -19.74
CA ASN A 451 -3.96 26.49 -18.27
C ASN A 451 -5.18 25.75 -17.64
N THR A 452 -5.07 25.47 -16.34
CA THR A 452 -6.06 25.37 -15.24
C THR A 452 -7.58 25.44 -15.49
N ASP A 453 -8.38 24.63 -14.78
CA ASP A 453 -9.10 25.08 -13.55
C ASP A 453 -9.95 24.01 -12.84
N LEU A 454 -10.04 24.19 -11.52
CA LEU A 454 -10.82 23.45 -10.51
C LEU A 454 -12.31 23.84 -10.48
N THR A 455 -13.17 22.93 -9.99
CA THR A 455 -14.13 23.04 -8.84
C THR A 455 -15.25 22.00 -9.03
N ASP A 456 -15.55 21.03 -8.16
CA ASP A 456 -15.78 20.91 -6.70
C ASP A 456 -17.28 21.03 -6.30
N ARG A 457 -17.68 20.10 -5.41
CA ARG A 457 -18.88 20.02 -4.52
C ARG A 457 -20.10 19.14 -4.88
N THR A 458 -20.27 17.94 -4.27
CA THR A 458 -20.90 17.52 -2.96
C THR A 458 -22.46 17.42 -2.98
N PRO A 459 -23.19 16.83 -1.99
CA PRO A 459 -23.00 15.66 -1.06
C PRO A 459 -24.29 14.80 -0.78
N ALA A 460 -24.17 13.83 0.16
CA ALA A 460 -25.18 13.27 1.11
C ALA A 460 -25.90 11.94 0.73
N THR A 461 -26.16 10.91 1.58
CA THR A 461 -26.03 10.53 3.03
C THR A 461 -26.60 9.06 3.18
N PRO A 462 -26.89 8.45 4.35
CA PRO A 462 -25.99 7.89 5.38
C PRO A 462 -26.40 6.45 5.85
N GLU A 463 -25.53 5.69 6.52
CA GLU A 463 -25.94 4.73 7.56
C GLU A 463 -24.78 4.52 8.55
N GLU A 464 -25.14 4.44 9.83
CA GLU A 464 -24.28 4.44 11.01
C GLU A 464 -23.60 3.07 11.22
N ASP A 465 -22.38 3.03 11.77
CA ASP A 465 -21.98 1.98 12.73
C ASP A 465 -20.64 2.30 13.45
N LEU A 466 -20.76 2.70 14.71
CA LEU A 466 -20.00 2.35 15.93
C LEU A 466 -18.47 2.07 15.97
N GLU A 467 -17.66 2.37 14.94
CA GLU A 467 -16.18 2.22 15.00
C GLU A 467 -15.39 3.53 15.17
N GLU A 468 -16.06 4.69 15.17
CA GLU A 468 -15.39 6.00 15.09
C GLU A 468 -14.83 6.52 16.45
N SER A 469 -15.14 5.86 17.56
CA SER A 469 -14.66 6.30 18.89
C SER A 469 -13.20 5.91 19.16
N VAL A 470 -12.71 4.78 18.64
CA VAL A 470 -11.34 4.29 18.85
C VAL A 470 -10.34 4.97 17.89
N SER A 471 -10.75 5.23 16.64
CA SER A 471 -9.93 5.91 15.64
C SER A 471 -9.72 7.41 15.95
N ARG A 472 -10.67 8.03 16.65
CA ARG A 472 -10.57 9.41 17.12
C ARG A 472 -9.53 9.57 18.23
N GLU A 473 -9.43 8.65 19.17
CA GLU A 473 -8.40 8.72 20.22
C GLU A 473 -6.99 8.43 19.69
N GLU A 474 -6.84 7.47 18.77
CA GLU A 474 -5.55 7.22 18.09
C GLU A 474 -5.11 8.39 17.21
N SER A 475 -6.03 9.00 16.47
CA SER A 475 -5.72 10.18 15.66
C SER A 475 -5.40 11.41 16.51
N GLU A 476 -6.02 11.56 17.68
CA GLU A 476 -5.70 12.62 18.64
C GLU A 476 -4.35 12.39 19.34
N LEU A 477 -3.97 11.14 19.61
CA LEU A 477 -2.64 10.76 20.09
C LEU A 477 -1.56 10.98 19.02
N ARG A 478 -1.83 10.61 17.76
CA ARG A 478 -0.97 10.93 16.61
C ARG A 478 -0.83 12.43 16.45
N PHE A 479 -1.90 13.21 16.59
CA PHE A 479 -1.85 14.66 16.49
C PHE A 479 -1.00 15.28 17.62
N ARG A 480 -1.13 14.79 18.86
CA ARG A 480 -0.28 15.20 19.98
C ARG A 480 1.19 14.84 19.74
N GLN A 481 1.47 13.64 19.22
CA GLN A 481 2.83 13.21 18.89
C GLN A 481 3.44 14.05 17.75
N LEU A 482 2.68 14.27 16.67
CA LEU A 482 3.11 15.10 15.54
C LEU A 482 3.36 16.56 15.96
N THR A 483 2.57 17.07 16.92
CA THR A 483 2.76 18.41 17.48
C THR A 483 4.04 18.50 18.30
N ARG A 484 4.37 17.46 19.07
CA ARG A 484 5.65 17.39 19.82
C ARG A 484 6.84 17.27 18.88
N GLU A 485 6.75 16.44 17.86
CA GLU A 485 7.79 16.29 16.82
C GLU A 485 7.97 17.58 16.02
N TYR A 486 6.89 18.28 15.68
CA TYR A 486 6.94 19.59 15.05
C TYR A 486 7.64 20.65 15.93
N GLN A 487 7.36 20.67 17.23
CA GLN A 487 8.03 21.58 18.17
C GLN A 487 9.51 21.21 18.38
N ALA A 488 9.85 19.91 18.38
CA ALA A 488 11.24 19.45 18.44
C ALA A 488 12.00 19.84 17.15
N LEU A 489 11.36 19.73 15.99
CA LEU A 489 11.91 20.16 14.72
C LEU A 489 12.09 21.68 14.65
N GLN A 490 11.13 22.47 15.18
CA GLN A 490 11.27 23.92 15.30
C GLN A 490 12.43 24.32 16.24
N ARG A 491 12.63 23.61 17.34
CA ARG A 491 13.77 23.82 18.24
C ARG A 491 15.10 23.44 17.58
N ALA A 492 15.16 22.31 16.88
CA ALA A 492 16.35 21.91 16.10
C ALA A 492 16.66 22.91 14.97
N TYR A 493 15.63 23.45 14.31
CA TYR A 493 15.78 24.47 13.28
C TYR A 493 16.25 25.81 13.88
N ALA A 494 15.75 26.20 15.06
CA ALA A 494 16.23 27.37 15.79
C ALA A 494 17.70 27.23 16.22
N LEU A 495 18.12 26.05 16.69
CA LEU A 495 19.51 25.75 17.05
C LEU A 495 20.44 25.74 15.82
N LEU A 496 19.98 25.20 14.69
CA LEU A 496 20.69 25.29 13.41
C LEU A 496 20.80 26.74 12.94
N GLN A 497 19.77 27.56 13.16
CA GLN A 497 19.76 28.98 12.80
C GLN A 497 20.63 29.82 13.73
N GLU A 498 20.78 29.43 15.00
CA GLU A 498 21.72 30.02 15.96
C GLU A 498 23.18 29.67 15.60
N GLN A 499 23.44 28.47 15.06
CA GLN A 499 24.76 28.10 14.53
C GLN A 499 25.08 28.71 13.15
N THR A 500 24.08 29.15 12.38
CA THR A 500 24.28 29.86 11.10
C THR A 500 24.17 31.38 11.19
N GLY A 501 23.84 31.93 12.37
CA GLY A 501 23.70 33.37 12.61
C GLY A 501 25.01 34.17 12.77
N GLY A 502 26.14 33.64 12.31
CA GLY A 502 27.48 34.14 12.67
C GLY A 502 28.50 34.29 11.54
N SER A 503 28.13 34.45 10.27
CA SER A 503 28.92 35.23 9.28
C SER A 503 28.16 35.37 7.96
N LEU A 504 27.74 36.60 7.65
CA LEU A 504 27.16 36.95 6.37
C LEU A 504 28.28 37.31 5.38
N ASP A 505 28.19 36.69 4.19
CA ASP A 505 28.74 37.10 2.90
C ASP A 505 30.07 36.47 2.42
N ALA A 506 29.99 35.18 2.07
CA ALA A 506 31.03 34.43 1.34
C ALA A 506 31.34 35.01 -0.05
N GLU A 507 30.50 35.89 -0.61
CA GLU A 507 30.72 36.50 -1.93
C GLU A 507 31.59 37.76 -1.86
N ARG A 508 31.50 38.53 -0.76
CA ARG A 508 32.45 39.61 -0.44
C ARG A 508 33.83 39.07 -0.09
N GLU A 509 33.91 37.99 0.68
CA GLU A 509 35.18 37.40 1.11
C GLU A 509 35.97 36.81 -0.08
N ALA A 510 35.26 36.18 -1.04
CA ALA A 510 35.87 35.70 -2.28
C ALA A 510 36.42 36.84 -3.16
N ARG A 511 35.73 37.99 -3.23
CA ARG A 511 36.19 39.17 -4.01
C ARG A 511 37.39 39.87 -3.35
N VAL A 512 37.45 39.92 -2.02
CA VAL A 512 38.61 40.46 -1.28
C VAL A 512 39.82 39.51 -1.37
N CYS A 513 39.60 38.19 -1.34
CA CYS A 513 40.65 37.19 -1.55
C CYS A 513 41.25 37.26 -2.96
N ILE A 514 40.45 37.49 -4.00
CA ILE A 514 40.97 37.59 -5.39
C ILE A 514 41.80 38.87 -5.59
N ILE A 515 41.42 39.99 -4.96
CA ILE A 515 42.19 41.26 -5.03
C ILE A 515 43.51 41.18 -4.23
N ASN A 516 43.52 40.47 -3.10
CA ASN A 516 44.74 40.22 -2.32
C ASN A 516 45.66 39.17 -2.98
N SER A 517 45.10 38.17 -3.67
CA SER A 517 45.88 37.11 -4.32
C SER A 517 46.72 37.63 -5.50
N ASN A 518 46.21 38.62 -6.25
CA ASN A 518 46.92 39.21 -7.40
C ASN A 518 48.04 40.20 -7.00
N ASN A 519 48.05 40.72 -5.78
CA ASN A 519 49.10 41.62 -5.28
C ASN A 519 50.19 40.92 -4.43
N VAL A 520 49.95 39.67 -3.99
CA VAL A 520 50.81 38.95 -3.03
C VAL A 520 51.82 38.02 -3.72
N TYR A 521 51.54 37.56 -4.95
CA TYR A 521 52.41 36.63 -5.69
C TYR A 521 53.83 37.18 -6.02
N PRO A 522 54.01 38.46 -6.39
CA PRO A 522 55.36 39.02 -6.63
C PRO A 522 56.18 39.27 -5.34
N PHE A 523 55.50 39.49 -4.20
CA PHE A 523 56.13 39.77 -2.90
C PHE A 523 56.51 38.49 -2.14
N PHE A 524 55.77 37.40 -2.32
CA PHE A 524 56.09 36.10 -1.73
C PHE A 524 57.35 35.46 -2.34
N PHE A 525 57.57 35.62 -3.64
CA PHE A 525 58.72 35.02 -4.32
C PHE A 525 60.05 35.68 -3.92
N THR A 526 60.05 36.97 -3.62
CA THR A 526 61.22 37.72 -3.15
C THR A 526 61.50 37.54 -1.65
N THR A 527 60.45 37.31 -0.85
CA THR A 527 60.54 37.06 0.59
C THR A 527 60.98 35.62 0.91
N LEU A 528 60.54 34.62 0.12
CA LEU A 528 60.99 33.23 0.26
C LEU A 528 62.46 33.04 -0.12
N LYS A 529 62.96 33.80 -1.11
CA LYS A 529 64.38 33.77 -1.51
C LYS A 529 65.32 34.35 -0.45
N LYS A 530 64.88 35.38 0.30
CA LYS A 530 65.65 35.95 1.43
C LYS A 530 65.51 35.17 2.73
N ARG A 531 64.41 34.42 2.92
CA ARG A 531 64.15 33.61 4.11
C ARG A 531 64.83 32.22 4.08
N SER A 532 65.18 31.73 2.90
CA SER A 532 65.96 30.49 2.73
C SER A 532 67.42 30.61 3.18
N GLU A 533 68.00 31.82 3.26
CA GLU A 533 69.42 32.03 3.60
C GLU A 533 69.67 32.25 5.12
N TYR A 534 68.64 32.38 5.96
CA TYR A 534 68.78 32.76 7.38
C TYR A 534 68.19 31.78 8.41
N VAL A 535 67.46 30.72 8.02
CA VAL A 535 66.60 29.96 8.96
C VAL A 535 67.21 28.64 9.48
N CYS A 536 68.38 28.21 9.02
CA CYS A 536 68.85 26.83 9.27
C CYS A 536 69.49 26.55 10.66
N SER A 537 69.12 27.21 11.77
CA SER A 537 69.69 26.78 13.08
C SER A 537 68.92 27.11 14.37
N SER A 538 67.96 28.03 14.41
CA SER A 538 67.36 28.49 15.71
C SER A 538 65.84 28.48 15.80
N ALA A 539 65.09 28.10 14.74
CA ALA A 539 63.63 28.25 14.70
C ALA A 539 62.83 26.97 15.04
N ASP A 540 63.44 25.79 15.06
CA ASP A 540 62.72 24.53 15.28
C ASP A 540 62.20 24.37 16.71
N SER A 541 62.89 24.89 17.73
CA SER A 541 62.46 24.72 19.14
C SER A 541 61.13 25.42 19.44
N LYS A 542 60.97 26.66 18.98
CA LYS A 542 59.74 27.44 19.25
C LYS A 542 58.52 26.89 18.53
N TRP A 543 58.70 26.37 17.31
CA TRP A 543 57.62 25.77 16.54
C TRP A 543 57.16 24.42 17.13
N VAL A 544 58.10 23.60 17.63
CA VAL A 544 57.78 22.35 18.33
C VAL A 544 57.03 22.62 19.63
N GLU A 545 57.45 23.62 20.41
CA GLU A 545 56.76 24.05 21.64
C GLU A 545 55.34 24.56 21.36
N GLU A 546 55.17 25.38 20.32
CA GLU A 546 53.86 25.91 19.89
C GLU A 546 52.94 24.79 19.37
N LYS A 547 53.48 23.81 18.63
CA LYS A 547 52.73 22.63 18.18
C LYS A 547 52.31 21.74 19.35
N GLN A 548 53.18 21.50 20.34
CA GLN A 548 52.83 20.73 21.54
C GLN A 548 51.83 21.45 22.43
N TYR A 549 51.86 22.79 22.47
CA TYR A 549 50.85 23.60 23.15
C TYR A 549 49.49 23.48 22.45
N LEU A 550 49.45 23.61 21.12
CA LEU A 550 48.22 23.47 20.33
C LEU A 550 47.60 22.07 20.43
N LEU A 551 48.42 21.02 20.50
CA LEU A 551 47.92 19.65 20.71
C LEU A 551 47.26 19.48 22.08
N ARG A 552 47.88 19.99 23.16
CA ARG A 552 47.28 19.98 24.50
C ARG A 552 45.98 20.78 24.55
N THR A 553 45.97 21.96 23.93
CA THR A 553 44.77 22.81 23.91
C THR A 553 43.64 22.16 23.11
N ASN A 554 43.94 21.50 21.98
CA ASN A 554 42.94 20.74 21.22
C ASN A 554 42.43 19.52 21.97
N GLN A 555 43.29 18.85 22.74
CA GLN A 555 42.89 17.70 23.55
C GLN A 555 41.94 18.12 24.68
N GLU A 556 42.23 19.22 25.36
CA GLU A 556 41.32 19.83 26.34
C GLU A 556 39.99 20.29 25.72
N LEU A 557 40.01 20.82 24.49
CA LEU A 557 38.78 21.18 23.77
C LEU A 557 37.95 19.95 23.37
N HIS A 558 38.60 18.87 22.95
CA HIS A 558 37.94 17.60 22.66
C HIS A 558 37.32 16.98 23.91
N GLU A 559 38.02 17.00 25.04
CA GLU A 559 37.53 16.53 26.33
C GLU A 559 36.33 17.37 26.80
N LYS A 560 36.40 18.70 26.71
CA LYS A 560 35.27 19.59 27.03
C LYS A 560 34.06 19.38 26.12
N GLN A 561 34.29 19.10 24.84
CA GLN A 561 33.22 18.81 23.90
C GLN A 561 32.58 17.44 24.20
N ALA A 562 33.37 16.44 24.57
CA ALA A 562 32.87 15.14 25.02
C ALA A 562 32.09 15.24 26.34
N GLU A 563 32.59 16.01 27.30
CA GLU A 563 31.93 16.28 28.57
C GLU A 563 30.60 17.01 28.38
N SER A 564 30.55 18.02 27.49
CA SER A 564 29.31 18.72 27.14
C SER A 564 28.28 17.79 26.47
N ARG A 565 28.72 16.84 25.64
CA ARG A 565 27.86 15.82 25.03
C ARG A 565 27.31 14.85 26.07
N LEU A 566 28.17 14.35 26.96
CA LEU A 566 27.76 13.49 28.08
C LEU A 566 26.79 14.20 29.03
N GLN A 567 27.00 15.48 29.32
CA GLN A 567 26.06 16.27 30.12
C GLN A 567 24.70 16.43 29.42
N ALA A 568 24.68 16.63 28.10
CA ALA A 568 23.44 16.67 27.33
C ALA A 568 22.72 15.31 27.34
N GLU A 569 23.43 14.20 27.13
CA GLU A 569 22.86 12.85 27.19
C GLU A 569 22.31 12.49 28.59
N VAL A 570 23.01 12.89 29.66
CA VAL A 570 22.53 12.70 31.04
C VAL A 570 21.28 13.56 31.30
N GLN A 571 21.21 14.76 30.74
CA GLN A 571 20.03 15.61 30.86
C GLN A 571 18.84 15.04 30.07
N ASP A 572 19.07 14.58 28.83
CA ASP A 572 18.05 13.91 28.01
C ASP A 572 17.52 12.65 28.70
N ALA A 573 18.40 11.86 29.32
CA ALA A 573 18.00 10.69 30.10
C ALA A 573 17.15 11.06 31.32
N ARG A 574 17.44 12.19 31.99
CA ARG A 574 16.61 12.69 33.11
C ARG A 574 15.25 13.17 32.61
N ASP A 575 15.20 13.93 31.53
CA ASP A 575 13.96 14.43 30.94
C ASP A 575 13.08 13.26 30.44
N GLN A 576 13.68 12.21 29.89
CA GLN A 576 12.98 10.96 29.56
C GLN A 576 12.44 10.25 30.80
N ASN A 577 13.20 10.22 31.89
CA ASN A 577 12.76 9.60 33.15
C ASN A 577 11.61 10.37 33.79
N GLU A 578 11.67 11.70 33.80
CA GLU A 578 10.55 12.55 34.23
C GLU A 578 9.30 12.32 33.36
N LEU A 579 9.47 12.20 32.04
CA LEU A 579 8.36 11.90 31.13
C LEU A 579 7.75 10.52 31.40
N LEU A 580 8.58 9.52 31.73
CA LEU A 580 8.11 8.20 32.15
C LEU A 580 7.35 8.26 33.47
N GLU A 581 7.82 9.05 34.44
CA GLU A 581 7.07 9.30 35.69
C GLU A 581 5.73 9.97 35.41
N PHE A 582 5.67 10.97 34.54
CA PHE A 582 4.40 11.59 34.11
C PHE A 582 3.50 10.58 33.39
N ARG A 583 4.05 9.71 32.55
CA ARG A 583 3.28 8.68 31.85
C ARG A 583 2.73 7.63 32.81
N VAL A 584 3.51 7.24 33.82
CA VAL A 584 3.06 6.33 34.89
C VAL A 584 1.93 6.99 35.67
N LEU A 585 2.08 8.25 36.10
CA LEU A 585 1.02 8.99 36.80
C LEU A 585 -0.24 9.18 35.92
N GLU A 586 -0.07 9.45 34.63
CA GLU A 586 -1.19 9.56 33.68
C GLU A 586 -1.91 8.22 33.46
N LEU A 587 -1.17 7.11 33.47
CA LEU A 587 -1.72 5.76 33.41
C LEU A 587 -2.45 5.41 34.71
N GLU A 588 -1.88 5.72 35.88
CA GLU A 588 -2.52 5.57 37.19
C GLU A 588 -3.76 6.47 37.35
N GLU A 589 -3.80 7.63 36.70
CA GLU A 589 -4.97 8.53 36.74
C GLU A 589 -6.04 8.16 35.71
N ARG A 590 -5.66 7.56 34.56
CA ARG A 590 -6.58 6.89 33.63
C ARG A 590 -7.22 5.66 34.26
N GLU A 591 -6.47 4.90 35.04
CA GLU A 591 -6.98 3.78 35.84
C GLU A 591 -8.02 4.27 36.87
N ARG A 592 -7.79 5.43 37.50
CA ARG A 592 -8.77 6.04 38.42
C ARG A 592 -9.99 6.68 37.75
N LYS A 593 -9.93 7.06 36.46
CA LYS A 593 -10.99 7.83 35.76
C LYS A 593 -11.79 7.05 34.72
N SER A 594 -11.43 5.81 34.40
CA SER A 594 -12.21 4.94 33.48
C SER A 594 -13.46 4.35 34.14
N PRO A 595 -14.66 4.47 33.53
CA PRO A 595 -15.87 3.76 33.98
C PRO A 595 -15.94 2.28 33.57
N ALA A 596 -14.95 1.70 32.88
CA ALA A 596 -15.01 0.31 32.44
C ALA A 596 -13.62 -0.33 32.31
N LEU A 597 -13.05 -0.71 33.45
CA LEU A 597 -12.30 -1.96 33.70
C LEU A 597 -11.84 -1.99 35.16
N ASN A 598 -12.77 -1.75 36.08
CA ASN A 598 -12.68 -2.32 37.42
C ASN A 598 -13.16 -3.78 37.36
N LEU A 599 -12.41 -4.60 36.62
CA LEU A 599 -12.04 -5.91 37.15
C LEU A 599 -10.66 -5.69 37.78
N HIS A 600 -10.54 -4.88 38.82
CA HIS A 600 -10.41 -5.54 40.11
C HIS A 600 -11.15 -6.89 40.09
N MET A 601 -10.44 -7.95 39.69
CA MET A 601 -10.44 -9.12 40.54
C MET A 601 -10.00 -8.60 41.90
N SER A 602 -10.93 -7.98 42.65
CA SER A 602 -10.93 -8.13 44.08
C SER A 602 -10.72 -9.61 44.23
N ALA A 603 -9.55 -10.02 44.73
CA ALA A 603 -9.48 -11.27 45.45
C ALA A 603 -10.78 -11.26 46.27
N PHE A 604 -11.72 -12.12 45.88
CA PHE A 604 -12.95 -12.27 46.64
C PHE A 604 -12.45 -12.40 48.08
N PRO A 605 -12.96 -11.61 49.04
CA PRO A 605 -12.49 -11.69 50.42
C PRO A 605 -12.92 -13.06 50.96
N GLU A 606 -12.19 -14.12 50.58
CA GLU A 606 -12.33 -15.58 50.72
C GLU A 606 -13.75 -16.20 50.77
N ASN A 607 -14.84 -15.42 50.76
CA ASN A 607 -16.13 -15.78 51.34
C ASN A 607 -17.35 -15.04 50.73
N SER A 608 -17.24 -14.44 49.55
CA SER A 608 -18.40 -13.81 48.88
C SER A 608 -18.72 -14.52 47.57
N SER A 609 -19.24 -15.74 47.67
CA SER A 609 -19.83 -16.45 46.54
C SER A 609 -21.06 -15.69 46.03
N SER A 610 -21.24 -15.62 44.70
CA SER A 610 -22.45 -15.04 44.11
C SER A 610 -23.70 -15.83 44.56
N ALA A 611 -24.89 -15.22 44.56
CA ALA A 611 -26.12 -15.91 44.97
C ALA A 611 -26.34 -17.24 44.23
N LEU A 612 -25.93 -17.30 42.95
CA LEU A 612 -25.97 -18.49 42.11
C LEU A 612 -24.90 -19.52 42.53
N GLN A 613 -23.70 -19.06 42.91
CA GLN A 613 -22.61 -19.91 43.39
C GLN A 613 -22.85 -20.44 44.81
N ILE A 614 -23.55 -19.69 45.67
CA ILE A 614 -24.07 -20.13 46.97
C ILE A 614 -25.13 -21.23 46.75
N TYR A 615 -26.07 -21.00 45.84
CA TYR A 615 -27.11 -21.98 45.51
C TYR A 615 -26.51 -23.26 44.91
N CYS A 616 -25.57 -23.15 43.97
CA CYS A 616 -24.84 -24.29 43.41
C CYS A 616 -24.02 -25.04 44.48
N HIS A 617 -23.35 -24.33 45.41
CA HIS A 617 -22.65 -24.96 46.53
C HIS A 617 -23.60 -25.69 47.50
N GLN A 618 -24.77 -25.11 47.79
CA GLN A 618 -25.79 -25.71 48.65
C GLN A 618 -26.41 -26.97 48.02
N GLU A 619 -26.58 -26.97 46.69
CA GLU A 619 -27.01 -28.11 45.89
C GLU A 619 -25.88 -29.12 45.58
N GLY A 620 -24.65 -28.86 46.05
CA GLY A 620 -23.48 -29.73 45.82
C GLY A 620 -22.95 -29.74 44.38
N VAL A 621 -23.39 -28.81 43.54
CA VAL A 621 -22.96 -28.66 42.14
C VAL A 621 -21.62 -27.91 42.09
N LYS A 622 -20.55 -28.65 41.82
CA LYS A 622 -19.18 -28.09 41.69
C LYS A 622 -18.81 -27.72 40.26
N ASP A 623 -19.30 -28.49 39.28
CA ASP A 623 -19.03 -28.30 37.86
C ASP A 623 -20.35 -28.23 37.09
N VAL A 624 -20.55 -27.15 36.31
CA VAL A 624 -21.70 -27.00 35.42
C VAL A 624 -21.34 -27.58 34.05
N ILE A 625 -21.77 -28.82 33.80
CA ILE A 625 -21.53 -29.49 32.52
C ILE A 625 -22.67 -29.11 31.57
N ILE A 626 -22.40 -28.14 30.69
CA ILE A 626 -23.38 -27.62 29.71
C ILE A 626 -24.08 -28.74 28.91
N PRO A 627 -23.37 -29.76 28.36
CA PRO A 627 -24.02 -30.88 27.67
C PRO A 627 -25.01 -31.66 28.55
N GLU A 628 -24.73 -31.80 29.84
CA GLU A 628 -25.61 -32.50 30.78
C GLU A 628 -26.83 -31.64 31.14
N LEU A 629 -26.64 -30.32 31.24
CA LEU A 629 -27.72 -29.36 31.49
C LEU A 629 -28.68 -29.27 30.30
N MET A 630 -28.14 -29.21 29.07
CA MET A 630 -28.92 -29.30 27.83
C MET A 630 -29.73 -30.58 27.78
N LYS A 631 -29.10 -31.74 28.07
CA LYS A 631 -29.80 -33.03 28.12
C LYS A 631 -30.94 -33.06 29.15
N LYS A 632 -30.76 -32.43 30.32
CA LYS A 632 -31.81 -32.32 31.36
C LYS A 632 -32.94 -31.39 30.91
N LEU A 633 -32.63 -30.31 30.19
CA LEU A 633 -33.62 -29.41 29.60
C LEU A 633 -34.42 -30.06 28.47
N ASP A 634 -33.78 -30.88 27.63
CA ASP A 634 -34.46 -31.65 26.58
C ASP A 634 -35.48 -32.63 27.19
N ILE A 635 -35.06 -33.38 28.22
CA ILE A 635 -35.95 -34.30 28.96
C ILE A 635 -37.11 -33.54 29.63
N LEU A 636 -36.85 -32.34 30.15
CA LEU A 636 -37.89 -31.50 30.73
C LEU A 636 -38.86 -30.98 29.65
N GLY A 637 -38.35 -30.55 28.50
CA GLY A 637 -39.14 -30.09 27.36
C GLY A 637 -40.06 -31.17 26.77
N ASP A 638 -39.65 -32.43 26.85
CA ASP A 638 -40.44 -33.58 26.41
C ASP A 638 -41.59 -33.97 27.38
N ASN A 639 -41.69 -33.33 28.56
CA ASN A 639 -42.80 -33.57 29.49
C ASN A 639 -44.09 -32.86 29.04
N GLY A 640 -45.07 -33.63 28.56
CA GLY A 640 -46.39 -33.13 28.12
C GLY A 640 -47.29 -32.51 29.20
N ASN A 641 -46.84 -32.42 30.45
CA ASN A 641 -47.58 -31.82 31.57
C ASN A 641 -47.16 -30.38 31.89
N LEU A 642 -46.24 -29.78 31.14
CA LEU A 642 -45.81 -28.39 31.34
C LEU A 642 -46.88 -27.40 30.86
N ARG A 643 -47.14 -26.35 31.64
CA ARG A 643 -47.94 -25.19 31.22
C ARG A 643 -47.19 -24.39 30.16
N ASN A 644 -47.90 -23.59 29.36
CA ASN A 644 -47.30 -22.77 28.29
C ASN A 644 -46.15 -21.88 28.80
N GLU A 645 -46.29 -21.30 30.00
CA GLU A 645 -45.25 -20.46 30.62
C GLU A 645 -43.98 -21.27 30.96
N GLU A 646 -44.14 -22.52 31.38
CA GLU A 646 -43.04 -23.41 31.75
C GLU A 646 -42.33 -23.94 30.50
N GLN A 647 -43.07 -24.22 29.42
CA GLN A 647 -42.50 -24.57 28.11
C GLN A 647 -41.65 -23.42 27.55
N VAL A 648 -42.15 -22.19 27.62
CA VAL A 648 -41.39 -21.00 27.21
C VAL A 648 -40.13 -20.83 28.05
N ALA A 649 -40.21 -21.05 29.37
CA ALA A 649 -39.05 -20.96 30.26
C ALA A 649 -37.97 -22.02 29.93
N VAL A 650 -38.38 -23.26 29.61
CA VAL A 650 -37.47 -24.33 29.18
C VAL A 650 -36.76 -23.98 27.86
N ILE A 651 -37.50 -23.46 26.87
CA ILE A 651 -36.93 -23.04 25.57
C ILE A 651 -35.95 -21.87 25.76
N GLN A 652 -36.31 -20.88 26.57
CA GLN A 652 -35.45 -19.74 26.87
C GLN A 652 -34.17 -20.18 27.59
N ALA A 653 -34.27 -21.07 28.58
CA ALA A 653 -33.11 -21.63 29.28
C ALA A 653 -32.18 -22.39 28.32
N GLY A 654 -32.72 -23.22 27.43
CA GLY A 654 -31.94 -23.92 26.40
C GLY A 654 -31.22 -22.96 25.44
N THR A 655 -31.88 -21.86 25.07
CA THR A 655 -31.27 -20.82 24.23
C THR A 655 -30.09 -20.14 24.94
N VAL A 656 -30.27 -19.76 26.20
CA VAL A 656 -29.22 -19.13 27.02
C VAL A 656 -28.02 -20.07 27.20
N ILE A 657 -28.25 -21.35 27.48
CA ILE A 657 -27.18 -22.33 27.66
C ILE A 657 -26.43 -22.59 26.34
N SER A 658 -27.12 -22.64 25.21
CA SER A 658 -26.48 -22.74 23.88
C SER A 658 -25.59 -21.53 23.57
N LEU A 659 -26.03 -20.31 23.93
CA LEU A 659 -25.20 -19.11 23.79
C LEU A 659 -23.97 -19.16 24.71
N CYS A 660 -24.13 -19.63 25.95
CA CYS A 660 -23.01 -19.83 26.88
C CYS A 660 -21.99 -20.84 26.33
N GLU A 661 -22.45 -21.93 25.70
CA GLU A 661 -21.56 -22.92 25.07
C GLU A 661 -20.74 -22.32 23.93
N LYS A 662 -21.37 -21.50 23.08
CA LYS A 662 -20.68 -20.81 21.99
C LYS A 662 -19.66 -19.81 22.51
N TRP A 663 -20.01 -19.08 23.57
CA TRP A 663 -19.12 -18.08 24.17
C TRP A 663 -17.91 -18.74 24.86
N LEU A 664 -18.12 -19.86 25.56
CA LEU A 664 -17.02 -20.65 26.12
C LEU A 664 -16.09 -21.22 25.04
N LYS A 665 -16.64 -21.79 23.96
CA LYS A 665 -15.82 -22.25 22.82
C LYS A 665 -15.01 -21.11 22.20
N GLN A 666 -15.57 -19.91 22.14
CA GLN A 666 -14.85 -18.74 21.67
C GLN A 666 -13.70 -18.39 22.63
N ILE A 667 -13.94 -18.38 23.95
CA ILE A 667 -12.91 -18.15 24.97
C ILE A 667 -11.78 -19.19 24.84
N ASP A 668 -12.11 -20.48 24.77
CA ASP A 668 -11.12 -21.56 24.60
C ASP A 668 -10.27 -21.36 23.34
N SER A 669 -10.91 -20.97 22.22
CA SER A 669 -10.20 -20.68 20.97
C SER A 669 -9.25 -19.48 21.10
N THR A 670 -9.64 -18.45 21.86
CA THR A 670 -8.79 -17.29 22.11
C THR A 670 -7.65 -17.62 23.07
N GLU A 671 -7.88 -18.47 24.07
CA GLU A 671 -6.85 -18.92 25.01
C GLU A 671 -5.76 -19.72 24.28
N VAL A 672 -6.16 -20.64 23.38
CA VAL A 672 -5.20 -21.39 22.55
C VAL A 672 -4.41 -20.46 21.64
N ALA A 673 -5.06 -19.48 21.00
CA ALA A 673 -4.37 -18.50 20.15
C ALA A 673 -3.39 -17.61 20.93
N LEU A 674 -3.75 -17.19 22.14
CA LEU A 674 -2.88 -16.42 23.02
C LEU A 674 -1.70 -17.26 23.52
N THR A 675 -1.94 -18.51 23.88
CA THR A 675 -0.89 -19.45 24.30
C THR A 675 0.11 -19.69 23.16
N GLN A 676 -0.36 -19.83 21.92
CA GLN A 676 0.52 -19.94 20.75
C GLN A 676 1.35 -18.67 20.56
N LYS A 677 0.75 -17.48 20.64
CA LYS A 677 1.48 -16.21 20.54
C LYS A 677 2.54 -16.05 21.63
N MET A 678 2.25 -16.52 22.85
CA MET A 678 3.22 -16.50 23.95
C MET A 678 4.44 -17.36 23.63
N ILE A 679 4.22 -18.57 23.10
CA ILE A 679 5.30 -19.47 22.66
C ILE A 679 6.12 -18.83 21.52
N ASP A 680 5.46 -18.22 20.55
CA ASP A 680 6.14 -17.55 19.43
C ASP A 680 7.03 -16.39 19.93
N LEU A 681 6.54 -15.60 20.88
CA LEU A 681 7.31 -14.51 21.50
C LEU A 681 8.50 -15.04 22.31
N GLU A 682 8.36 -16.18 23.00
CA GLU A 682 9.47 -16.82 23.70
C GLU A 682 10.57 -17.29 22.73
N ASN A 683 10.18 -17.86 21.60
CA ASN A 683 11.10 -18.27 20.54
C ASN A 683 11.84 -17.09 19.91
N ASP A 684 11.11 -16.01 19.59
CA ASP A 684 11.70 -14.78 19.05
C ASP A 684 12.68 -14.14 20.05
N LYS A 685 12.32 -14.12 21.34
CA LYS A 685 13.21 -13.65 22.41
C LYS A 685 14.51 -14.46 22.47
N GLU A 686 14.45 -15.78 22.32
CA GLU A 686 15.64 -16.63 22.30
C GLU A 686 16.50 -16.35 21.07
N LEU A 687 15.88 -16.13 19.90
CA LEU A 687 16.60 -15.76 18.67
C LEU A 687 17.29 -14.40 18.80
N PHE A 688 16.60 -13.38 19.33
CA PHE A 688 17.20 -12.08 19.60
C PHE A 688 18.35 -12.16 20.59
N SER A 689 18.23 -13.02 21.62
CA SER A 689 19.30 -13.25 22.59
C SER A 689 20.55 -13.86 21.93
N LYS A 690 20.38 -14.80 21.01
CA LYS A 690 21.49 -15.37 20.22
C LYS A 690 22.13 -14.33 19.30
N GLN A 691 21.32 -13.56 18.58
CA GLN A 691 21.81 -12.47 17.71
C GLN A 691 22.58 -11.42 18.51
N LYS A 692 22.09 -11.05 19.68
CA LYS A 692 22.78 -10.15 20.59
C LYS A 692 24.15 -10.70 20.99
N GLY A 693 24.24 -11.98 21.35
CA GLY A 693 25.52 -12.64 21.68
C GLY A 693 26.54 -12.58 20.54
N PHE A 694 26.12 -12.88 19.31
CA PHE A 694 27.02 -12.77 18.14
C PHE A 694 27.52 -11.34 17.89
N LEU A 695 26.67 -10.33 18.13
CA LEU A 695 27.07 -8.93 17.99
C LEU A 695 28.04 -8.49 19.09
N GLU A 696 27.87 -8.98 20.31
CA GLU A 696 28.81 -8.76 21.42
C GLU A 696 30.17 -9.40 21.12
N GLU A 697 30.20 -10.64 20.64
CA GLU A 697 31.44 -11.34 20.24
C GLU A 697 32.16 -10.61 19.10
N GLU A 698 31.43 -10.16 18.07
CA GLU A 698 32.01 -9.40 16.96
C GLU A 698 32.54 -8.03 17.43
N LEU A 699 31.87 -7.38 18.37
CA LEU A 699 32.32 -6.12 18.95
C LEU A 699 33.63 -6.31 19.73
N ASP A 700 33.71 -7.36 20.54
CA ASP A 700 34.93 -7.72 21.29
C ASP A 700 36.09 -8.04 20.35
N TYR A 701 35.83 -8.78 19.26
CA TYR A 701 36.84 -9.04 18.23
C TYR A 701 37.35 -7.75 17.58
N ARG A 702 36.45 -6.85 17.18
CA ARG A 702 36.85 -5.55 16.60
C ARG A 702 37.62 -4.68 17.57
N LYS A 703 37.24 -4.68 18.84
CA LYS A 703 37.97 -3.98 19.90
C LYS A 703 39.38 -4.55 20.05
N GLN A 704 39.52 -5.87 20.10
CA GLN A 704 40.83 -6.52 20.19
C GLN A 704 41.71 -6.24 18.96
N ALA A 705 41.13 -6.26 17.75
CA ALA A 705 41.84 -5.91 16.52
C ALA A 705 42.31 -4.45 16.53
N LEU A 706 41.48 -3.54 17.03
CA LEU A 706 41.82 -2.14 17.20
C LEU A 706 42.95 -1.95 18.22
N ASP A 707 42.88 -2.63 19.38
CA ASP A 707 43.92 -2.60 20.41
C ASP A 707 45.26 -3.13 19.86
N GLN A 708 45.23 -4.20 19.07
CA GLN A 708 46.42 -4.73 18.38
C GLN A 708 47.00 -3.72 17.37
N ALA A 709 46.14 -3.03 16.62
CA ALA A 709 46.58 -2.00 15.68
C ALA A 709 47.23 -0.81 16.42
N TYR A 710 46.65 -0.37 17.54
CA TYR A 710 47.24 0.67 18.38
C TYR A 710 48.60 0.24 18.94
N MET A 711 48.71 -0.95 19.51
CA MET A 711 49.99 -1.51 19.96
C MET A 711 51.02 -1.54 18.83
N ARG A 712 50.61 -1.93 17.61
CA ARG A 712 51.52 -1.96 16.47
C ARG A 712 51.98 -0.58 16.04
N ILE A 713 51.10 0.42 16.11
CA ILE A 713 51.45 1.82 15.86
C ILE A 713 52.47 2.28 16.90
N GLU A 714 52.24 2.04 18.19
CA GLU A 714 53.16 2.41 19.26
C GLU A 714 54.53 1.73 19.11
N GLU A 715 54.58 0.44 18.74
CA GLU A 715 55.82 -0.26 18.44
C GLU A 715 56.57 0.37 17.25
N LEU A 716 55.86 0.71 16.18
CA LEU A 716 56.44 1.35 15.01
C LEU A 716 56.94 2.75 15.35
N GLU A 717 56.20 3.52 16.12
CA GLU A 717 56.61 4.84 16.62
C GLU A 717 57.85 4.72 17.50
N ALA A 718 57.88 3.78 18.45
CA ALA A 718 59.04 3.52 19.31
C ALA A 718 60.28 3.09 18.49
N THR A 719 60.07 2.27 17.46
CA THR A 719 61.14 1.87 16.52
C THR A 719 61.66 3.09 15.75
N LEU A 720 60.76 3.97 15.30
CA LEU A 720 61.09 5.19 14.56
C LEU A 720 61.82 6.20 15.45
N TYR A 721 61.36 6.40 16.68
CA TYR A 721 62.04 7.22 17.69
C TYR A 721 63.42 6.66 18.03
N SER A 722 63.56 5.35 18.19
CA SER A 722 64.85 4.70 18.44
C SER A 722 65.80 4.85 17.25
N ALA A 723 65.29 4.73 16.02
CA ALA A 723 66.06 4.96 14.80
C ALA A 723 66.51 6.42 14.65
N LEU A 724 65.66 7.38 15.05
CA LEU A 724 65.99 8.81 15.09
C LEU A 724 67.00 9.16 16.20
N GLN A 725 66.89 8.54 17.39
CA GLN A 725 67.87 8.71 18.47
C GLN A 725 69.21 8.02 18.18
N GLN A 726 69.22 6.96 17.38
CA GLN A 726 70.42 6.34 16.82
C GLN A 726 71.01 7.11 15.63
N GLU A 727 70.64 8.39 15.41
CA GLU A 727 71.49 9.31 14.64
C GLU A 727 72.87 9.41 15.31
N GLN A 728 73.71 8.42 15.02
CA GLN A 728 75.11 8.43 15.33
C GLN A 728 75.73 9.66 14.65
N PRO A 729 76.82 10.23 15.20
CA PRO A 729 77.62 11.22 14.47
C PRO A 729 78.11 10.68 13.10
N SER A 730 78.05 9.37 12.87
CA SER A 730 78.25 8.73 11.57
C SER A 730 77.11 9.01 10.56
N CYS A 731 75.84 9.19 10.95
CA CYS A 731 74.75 9.56 10.04
C CYS A 731 74.88 11.02 9.56
N GLN A 732 75.30 11.94 10.42
CA GLN A 732 75.68 13.30 10.03
C GLN A 732 76.94 13.31 9.15
N ALA A 733 77.98 12.52 9.52
CA ALA A 733 79.17 12.38 8.69
C ALA A 733 78.89 11.70 7.34
N VAL A 734 77.93 10.77 7.27
CA VAL A 734 77.48 10.12 6.02
C VAL A 734 76.67 11.12 5.19
N ALA A 735 75.74 11.87 5.80
CA ALA A 735 75.01 12.95 5.14
C ALA A 735 75.95 14.05 4.59
N GLU A 736 77.03 14.37 5.31
CA GLU A 736 78.08 15.31 4.87
C GLU A 736 79.04 14.71 3.84
N SER A 737 79.35 13.40 3.91
CA SER A 737 80.23 12.69 2.96
C SER A 737 79.56 12.34 1.63
N LEU A 738 78.22 12.34 1.58
CA LEU A 738 77.47 12.14 0.35
C LEU A 738 77.67 13.35 -0.57
N THR A 739 78.15 13.09 -1.78
CA THR A 739 78.21 14.11 -2.84
C THR A 739 76.81 14.64 -3.15
N ASP A 740 76.69 15.89 -3.62
CA ASP A 740 75.40 16.52 -3.95
C ASP A 740 74.55 15.63 -4.87
N ARG A 741 75.21 14.90 -5.79
CA ARG A 741 74.57 13.93 -6.67
C ARG A 741 73.92 12.77 -5.91
N GLN A 742 74.59 12.20 -4.92
CA GLN A 742 74.05 11.08 -4.13
C GLN A 742 72.93 11.54 -3.19
N ARG A 743 73.00 12.78 -2.68
CA ARG A 743 71.90 13.39 -1.89
C ARG A 743 70.65 13.59 -2.76
N GLU A 744 70.84 14.04 -4.00
CA GLU A 744 69.74 14.21 -4.94
C GLU A 744 69.14 12.87 -5.39
N GLU A 745 69.98 11.85 -5.64
CA GLU A 745 69.52 10.47 -5.91
C GLU A 745 68.73 9.88 -4.74
N LEU A 746 69.15 10.12 -3.50
CA LEU A 746 68.45 9.70 -2.29
C LEU A 746 67.11 10.45 -2.10
N ARG A 747 67.07 11.77 -2.34
CA ARG A 747 65.83 12.55 -2.35
C ARG A 747 64.83 12.02 -3.36
N LEU A 748 65.29 11.75 -4.58
CA LEU A 748 64.44 11.17 -5.63
C LEU A 748 63.92 9.78 -5.25
N ALA A 749 64.73 8.96 -4.60
CA ALA A 749 64.33 7.64 -4.10
C ALA A 749 63.26 7.75 -2.99
N VAL A 750 63.45 8.65 -2.02
CA VAL A 750 62.47 8.92 -0.94
C VAL A 750 61.16 9.47 -1.51
N ASP A 751 61.22 10.40 -2.47
CA ASP A 751 60.03 10.92 -3.14
C ASP A 751 59.34 9.86 -4.01
N LYS A 752 60.09 8.89 -4.55
CA LYS A 752 59.52 7.74 -5.25
C LYS A 752 58.80 6.81 -4.27
N LEU A 753 59.39 6.54 -3.10
CA LEU A 753 58.78 5.73 -2.04
C LEU A 753 57.52 6.41 -1.48
N ARG A 754 57.56 7.71 -1.18
CA ARG A 754 56.38 8.47 -0.75
C ARG A 754 55.25 8.40 -1.76
N ARG A 755 55.55 8.59 -3.05
CA ARG A 755 54.57 8.46 -4.13
C ARG A 755 54.02 7.05 -4.26
N GLN A 756 54.82 6.03 -3.95
CA GLN A 756 54.37 4.64 -3.95
C GLN A 756 53.44 4.34 -2.77
N ILE A 757 53.78 4.79 -1.56
CA ILE A 757 52.95 4.64 -0.36
C ILE A 757 51.60 5.36 -0.55
N LEU A 758 51.61 6.60 -1.06
CA LEU A 758 50.37 7.33 -1.36
C LEU A 758 49.50 6.64 -2.43
N ARG A 759 50.12 6.00 -3.43
CA ARG A 759 49.37 5.20 -4.41
C ARG A 759 48.78 3.95 -3.78
N GLN A 760 49.53 3.24 -2.94
CA GLN A 760 49.06 2.05 -2.25
C GLN A 760 47.92 2.37 -1.28
N SER A 761 48.04 3.44 -0.49
CA SER A 761 46.95 3.91 0.40
C SER A 761 45.68 4.20 -0.40
N ARG A 762 45.76 4.93 -1.52
CA ARG A 762 44.59 5.18 -2.39
C ARG A 762 44.01 3.90 -3.00
N GLN A 763 44.85 2.90 -3.29
CA GLN A 763 44.37 1.59 -3.77
C GLN A 763 43.58 0.86 -2.68
N PHE A 764 44.08 0.85 -1.44
CA PHE A 764 43.35 0.28 -0.31
C PHE A 764 42.04 1.01 -0.03
N ASP A 765 42.05 2.35 -0.05
CA ASP A 765 40.82 3.15 0.12
C ASP A 765 39.79 2.84 -0.97
N SER A 766 40.24 2.67 -2.21
CA SER A 766 39.38 2.29 -3.34
C SER A 766 38.84 0.85 -3.21
N GLN A 767 39.61 -0.07 -2.65
CA GLN A 767 39.17 -1.45 -2.38
C GLN A 767 38.10 -1.47 -1.28
N ILE A 768 38.34 -0.78 -0.16
CA ILE A 768 37.37 -0.66 0.93
C ILE A 768 36.07 -0.02 0.43
N LEU A 769 36.16 1.02 -0.41
CA LEU A 769 34.98 1.66 -1.00
C LEU A 769 34.21 0.68 -1.89
N HIS A 770 34.91 -0.15 -2.66
CA HIS A 770 34.29 -1.15 -3.51
C HIS A 770 33.55 -2.23 -2.71
N GLU A 771 34.21 -2.80 -1.69
CA GLU A 771 33.60 -3.79 -0.78
C GLU A 771 32.36 -3.23 -0.06
N ARG A 772 32.43 -1.97 0.40
CA ARG A 772 31.29 -1.30 1.03
C ARG A 772 30.14 -1.06 0.05
N MET A 773 30.45 -0.75 -1.22
CA MET A 773 29.45 -0.55 -2.27
C MET A 773 28.75 -1.87 -2.64
N GLU A 774 29.48 -2.98 -2.68
CA GLU A 774 28.91 -4.31 -2.90
C GLU A 774 27.98 -4.73 -1.75
N LEU A 775 28.40 -4.54 -0.50
CA LEU A 775 27.55 -4.80 0.67
C LEU A 775 26.28 -3.94 0.66
N LEU A 776 26.40 -2.66 0.25
CA LEU A 776 25.25 -1.76 0.11
C LEU A 776 24.30 -2.26 -0.99
N GLN A 777 24.81 -2.70 -2.14
CA GLN A 777 23.99 -3.27 -3.21
C GLN A 777 23.26 -4.54 -2.78
N GLN A 778 23.95 -5.43 -2.05
CA GLN A 778 23.31 -6.64 -1.49
C GLN A 778 22.20 -6.30 -0.50
N ALA A 779 22.43 -5.32 0.39
CA ALA A 779 21.41 -4.86 1.33
C ALA A 779 20.21 -4.21 0.60
N GLN A 780 20.45 -3.38 -0.42
CA GLN A 780 19.39 -2.79 -1.24
C GLN A 780 18.58 -3.85 -2.00
N GLN A 781 19.24 -4.89 -2.52
CA GLN A 781 18.57 -6.00 -3.16
C GLN A 781 17.68 -6.75 -2.15
N ARG A 782 18.17 -6.98 -0.93
CA ARG A 782 17.40 -7.62 0.13
C ARG A 782 16.19 -6.79 0.57
N ILE A 783 16.32 -5.47 0.63
CA ILE A 783 15.19 -4.57 0.93
C ILE A 783 14.11 -4.71 -0.14
N ARG A 784 14.47 -4.70 -1.44
CA ARG A 784 13.49 -4.91 -2.53
C ARG A 784 12.77 -6.25 -2.42
N GLU A 785 13.48 -7.33 -2.11
CA GLU A 785 12.85 -8.64 -1.91
C GLU A 785 11.85 -8.66 -0.75
N LEU A 786 12.15 -7.92 0.33
CA LEU A 786 11.25 -7.79 1.47
C LEU A 786 10.04 -6.91 1.14
N GLU A 787 10.23 -5.82 0.39
CA GLU A 787 9.15 -4.98 -0.12
C GLU A 787 8.20 -5.79 -1.02
N ASP A 788 8.74 -6.59 -1.94
CA ASP A 788 7.95 -7.48 -2.80
C ASP A 788 7.14 -8.51 -1.99
N ARG A 789 7.73 -9.06 -0.92
CA ARG A 789 7.04 -9.98 0.00
C ARG A 789 5.92 -9.29 0.77
N ILE A 790 6.15 -8.07 1.25
CA ILE A 790 5.12 -7.27 1.94
C ILE A 790 3.97 -6.97 0.98
N ASP A 791 4.26 -6.62 -0.26
CA ASP A 791 3.23 -6.33 -1.27
C ASP A 791 2.44 -7.59 -1.65
N LEU A 792 3.08 -8.76 -1.69
CA LEU A 792 2.38 -10.04 -1.86
C LEU A 792 1.44 -10.33 -0.69
N GLN A 793 1.91 -10.14 0.55
CA GLN A 793 1.08 -10.32 1.75
C GLN A 793 -0.11 -9.36 1.77
N LYS A 794 0.08 -8.09 1.42
CA LYS A 794 -1.02 -7.11 1.30
C LYS A 794 -2.08 -7.55 0.28
N ARG A 795 -1.67 -8.12 -0.85
CA ARG A 795 -2.62 -8.67 -1.84
C ARG A 795 -3.37 -9.87 -1.30
N GLN A 796 -2.71 -10.78 -0.59
CA GLN A 796 -3.35 -11.93 0.04
C GLN A 796 -4.37 -11.50 1.11
N ILE A 797 -4.03 -10.52 1.94
CA ILE A 797 -4.95 -9.94 2.93
C ILE A 797 -6.18 -9.37 2.22
N LYS A 798 -5.99 -8.57 1.17
CA LYS A 798 -7.09 -8.01 0.39
C LYS A 798 -7.97 -9.08 -0.25
N GLU A 799 -7.38 -10.17 -0.76
CA GLU A 799 -8.14 -11.30 -1.32
C GLU A 799 -8.97 -12.03 -0.24
N ILE A 800 -8.43 -12.16 0.98
CA ILE A 800 -9.15 -12.72 2.13
C ILE A 800 -10.29 -11.78 2.54
N GLU A 801 -10.06 -10.47 2.61
CA GLU A 801 -11.08 -9.45 2.89
C GLU A 801 -12.21 -9.48 1.85
N GLU A 802 -11.88 -9.55 0.56
CA GLU A 802 -12.87 -9.66 -0.52
C GLU A 802 -13.68 -10.96 -0.45
N LYS A 803 -13.03 -12.10 -0.14
CA LYS A 803 -13.72 -13.38 0.10
C LYS A 803 -14.63 -13.33 1.33
N PHE A 804 -14.19 -12.67 2.39
CA PHE A 804 -14.99 -12.48 3.60
C PHE A 804 -16.21 -11.61 3.34
N LEU A 805 -16.04 -10.48 2.63
CA LEU A 805 -17.14 -9.61 2.19
C LEU A 805 -18.13 -10.35 1.29
N PHE A 806 -17.63 -11.18 0.36
CA PHE A 806 -18.49 -11.98 -0.50
C PHE A 806 -19.30 -13.01 0.31
N LEU A 807 -18.67 -13.72 1.25
CA LEU A 807 -19.37 -14.65 2.14
C LEU A 807 -20.40 -13.91 3.00
N PHE A 808 -20.01 -12.78 3.58
CA PHE A 808 -20.91 -11.95 4.38
C PHE A 808 -22.14 -11.49 3.59
N LEU A 809 -21.95 -10.99 2.37
CA LEU A 809 -23.05 -10.62 1.47
C LEU A 809 -23.91 -11.83 1.09
N PHE A 810 -23.29 -12.97 0.77
CA PHE A 810 -24.00 -14.20 0.41
C PHE A 810 -24.86 -14.71 1.56
N PHE A 811 -24.34 -14.76 2.78
CA PHE A 811 -25.09 -15.16 3.97
C PHE A 811 -26.17 -14.15 4.34
N SER A 812 -25.89 -12.85 4.21
CA SER A 812 -26.90 -11.80 4.43
C SER A 812 -28.05 -11.92 3.42
N LEU A 813 -27.76 -12.16 2.14
CA LEU A 813 -28.79 -12.39 1.11
C LEU A 813 -29.57 -13.67 1.39
N ALA A 814 -28.88 -14.75 1.77
CA ALA A 814 -29.52 -16.02 2.11
C ALA A 814 -30.44 -15.89 3.33
N PHE A 815 -30.08 -15.07 4.32
CA PHE A 815 -30.90 -14.78 5.49
C PHE A 815 -32.14 -13.94 5.15
N ILE A 816 -32.01 -12.97 4.24
CA ILE A 816 -33.13 -12.15 3.74
C ILE A 816 -34.09 -12.98 2.86
N LEU A 817 -33.56 -13.97 2.13
CA LEU A 817 -34.33 -14.81 1.21
C LEU A 817 -34.85 -16.10 1.85
N TRP A 818 -34.56 -16.35 3.13
CA TRP A 818 -35.08 -17.50 3.87
C TRP A 818 -36.51 -17.20 4.35
N PRO A 819 -37.54 -17.95 3.90
CA PRO A 819 -38.94 -17.72 4.26
C PRO A 819 -39.28 -18.08 5.70
#